data_AF-A0A934LDW5-F1
#
_entry.id   AF-A0A934LDW5-F1
#
_cell.length_a   1.000
_cell.length_b   1.000
_cell.length_c   1.000
_cell.angle_alpha   90.00
_cell.angle_beta   90.00
_cell.angle_gamma   90.00
#
_symmetry.space_group_name_H-M   'P 1'
#
loop_
_entity.id
_entity.type
_entity.pdbx_description
1 polymer ?
#
loop_
_entity_poly.entity_id
_entity_poly.type
_entity_poly.pdbx_seq_one_letter_code
_entity_poly.pdbx_strand_id
1 'polypeptide(L)'
;MLHVSRFTFQEKGFATIVGVIAVLALSLIFGGGFLYATISSTRSLTNEINSEQGYYASEAGIEDAIYRIKNGKNIGMQTVIPVGSAVATTTIATVGQTKTITTEGALSNAVRKVQTDLTLSTDVADFYYGVQIGAGGLNLKQNSTVNGSIYSDGNITCSSNCTGTKIVGDAWVAGAGAAVLNQSSTTHNADFFAGTTVGSIITSVDTAGDVGMYDSLALGADGFARISYYDNTNKDLKFVRCTNADCSAKNITSVETSNDVGQYSSLAMGADGFARISYYDNTNKDLKFVQCTNADCSTKNITSVETSNDIGQYSSLAMGADGFARISYYNTTNNDLKFARCTNADCSAKNITSVDTSGDVGKYASIKLGADTFPRISYYGVSNTELKLVQCTNADCSTKNIVTAENAADVGQYTSLALGADGFARISYYDNTNKDLKFIKCTDDACSPYAVQSDAAQSFQPSTSSALSKVSVYVKKTGAPPDATIRIVNNNSGVPGGTGSVVATGTLGAASVGTGYVWIDVGFSSNPTLTNGTTYWIVLDGGSDLSNYWAWGYDTADPYGSGQAKYSPDWSAGSPTWTNVNGSSNSDMAFKVYLAGATTKIDGVLVTGDAHVHSIMNAQVCGDAYYTTIDSSSLTFLNGPGSPCPTPYTPGTAYTPYADPPSVPMAISQANIDSWEASAAAGGTIAGPYSPPDGTTLGPVKITGDLNLTTNGATYYINGPVWVVGDITVDNNVKVVLSPGFGVLSTMVIADDPANPTTKGAISVQNGVKICGSAGYNAGTNQCNPSNGSYIMFLSTYSGSGNAIALKNNSDGAIFYASAGKIEVEQTASAKQITGYAVELENNASITYESGLQGINFSAGPSAGWKIEHWKEVP
;
A
#
# COMPACT_ATOMS: atom_id res chain seq x y z
N MET A 1 -47.30 -61.00 -95.83
CA MET A 1 -46.11 -61.88 -95.72
C MET A 1 -44.89 -61.02 -96.01
N LEU A 2 -43.80 -61.20 -95.25
CA LEU A 2 -42.46 -60.59 -95.36
C LEU A 2 -42.09 -59.41 -94.43
N HIS A 3 -41.23 -59.79 -93.46
CA HIS A 3 -40.01 -59.14 -92.95
C HIS A 3 -40.05 -57.72 -92.37
N VAL A 4 -39.92 -57.67 -91.04
CA VAL A 4 -39.55 -56.49 -90.24
C VAL A 4 -38.01 -56.45 -90.13
N SER A 5 -37.39 -55.38 -90.62
CA SER A 5 -35.97 -55.07 -90.41
C SER A 5 -35.83 -53.86 -89.47
N ARG A 6 -35.09 -54.06 -88.36
CA ARG A 6 -34.71 -53.02 -87.40
C ARG A 6 -33.68 -52.06 -88.00
N PHE A 7 -33.85 -50.75 -87.81
CA PHE A 7 -32.81 -49.73 -87.95
C PHE A 7 -32.58 -49.05 -86.60
N THR A 8 -31.33 -49.01 -86.15
CA THR A 8 -30.84 -48.37 -84.92
C THR A 8 -30.35 -46.94 -85.23
N PHE A 9 -30.87 -45.94 -84.52
CA PHE A 9 -30.33 -44.56 -84.50
C PHE A 9 -29.33 -44.43 -83.34
N GLN A 10 -28.11 -43.94 -83.60
CA GLN A 10 -27.10 -43.69 -82.58
C GLN A 10 -27.36 -42.34 -81.87
N GLU A 11 -27.64 -42.38 -80.57
CA GLU A 11 -27.67 -41.21 -79.67
C GLU A 11 -26.23 -40.83 -79.25
N LYS A 12 -25.59 -39.89 -79.94
CA LYS A 12 -24.21 -39.45 -79.60
C LYS A 12 -24.06 -37.95 -79.27
N GLY A 13 -25.15 -37.23 -78.98
CA GLY A 13 -25.09 -35.78 -78.67
C GLY A 13 -25.80 -35.31 -77.39
N PHE A 14 -26.77 -36.08 -76.87
CA PHE A 14 -27.62 -35.61 -75.76
C PHE A 14 -26.89 -35.58 -74.41
N ALA A 15 -26.07 -36.61 -74.13
CA ALA A 15 -25.29 -36.68 -72.89
C ALA A 15 -24.29 -35.52 -72.75
N THR A 16 -23.70 -35.07 -73.86
CA THR A 16 -22.73 -33.96 -73.88
C THR A 16 -23.39 -32.62 -73.57
N ILE A 17 -24.60 -32.37 -74.10
CA ILE A 17 -25.34 -31.13 -73.83
C ILE A 17 -25.82 -31.08 -72.38
N VAL A 18 -26.35 -32.20 -71.86
CA VAL A 18 -26.76 -32.28 -70.45
C VAL A 18 -25.56 -32.10 -69.52
N GLY A 19 -24.40 -32.68 -69.86
CA GLY A 19 -23.15 -32.49 -69.12
C GLY A 19 -22.68 -31.03 -69.11
N VAL A 20 -22.72 -30.33 -70.26
CA VAL A 20 -22.35 -28.91 -70.35
C VAL A 20 -23.31 -28.03 -69.55
N ILE A 21 -24.62 -28.29 -69.61
CA ILE A 21 -25.62 -27.54 -68.83
C ILE A 21 -25.44 -27.79 -67.33
N ALA A 22 -25.16 -29.03 -66.92
CA ALA A 22 -24.91 -29.36 -65.52
C ALA A 22 -23.65 -28.67 -64.98
N VAL A 23 -22.57 -28.62 -65.77
CA VAL A 23 -21.33 -27.90 -65.41
C VAL A 23 -21.57 -26.39 -65.35
N LEU A 24 -22.33 -25.82 -66.30
CA LEU A 24 -22.71 -24.40 -66.27
C LEU A 24 -23.56 -24.07 -65.04
N ALA A 25 -24.55 -24.89 -64.71
CA ALA A 25 -25.40 -24.72 -63.53
C ALA A 25 -24.58 -24.80 -62.23
N LEU A 26 -23.67 -25.78 -62.12
CA LEU A 26 -22.75 -25.88 -60.98
C LEU A 26 -21.84 -24.66 -60.89
N SER A 27 -21.29 -24.20 -62.02
CA SER A 27 -20.41 -23.02 -62.04
C SER A 27 -21.12 -21.73 -61.60
N LEU A 28 -22.41 -21.57 -61.94
CA LEU A 28 -23.24 -20.45 -61.49
C LEU A 28 -23.56 -20.54 -59.99
N ILE A 29 -23.80 -21.74 -59.46
CA ILE A 29 -24.04 -21.96 -58.02
C ILE A 29 -22.78 -21.63 -57.22
N PHE A 30 -21.62 -22.16 -57.63
CA PHE A 30 -20.34 -21.86 -56.97
C PHE A 30 -19.98 -20.38 -57.12
N GLY A 31 -20.10 -19.81 -58.33
CA GLY A 31 -19.84 -18.39 -58.57
C GLY A 31 -20.73 -17.47 -57.75
N GLY A 32 -22.03 -17.77 -57.66
CA GLY A 32 -22.99 -17.03 -56.84
C GLY A 32 -22.71 -17.13 -55.34
N GLY A 33 -22.31 -18.32 -54.86
CA GLY A 33 -21.90 -18.53 -53.47
C GLY A 33 -20.67 -17.71 -53.08
N PHE A 34 -19.64 -17.69 -53.93
CA PHE A 34 -18.45 -16.86 -53.73
C PHE A 34 -18.78 -15.36 -53.77
N LEU A 35 -19.63 -14.91 -54.70
CA LEU A 35 -20.05 -13.50 -54.78
C LEU A 35 -20.80 -13.07 -53.52
N TYR A 36 -21.73 -13.91 -53.04
CA TYR A 36 -22.49 -13.66 -51.82
C TYR A 36 -21.58 -13.59 -50.58
N ALA A 37 -20.66 -14.55 -50.42
CA ALA A 37 -19.69 -14.56 -49.32
C ALA A 37 -18.78 -13.32 -49.33
N THR A 38 -18.34 -12.88 -50.51
CA THR A 38 -17.50 -11.68 -50.68
C THR A 38 -18.29 -10.40 -50.34
N ILE A 39 -19.54 -10.29 -50.78
CA ILE A 39 -20.39 -9.12 -50.46
C ILE A 39 -20.72 -9.09 -48.96
N SER A 40 -21.01 -10.24 -48.36
CA SER A 40 -21.30 -10.37 -46.93
C SER A 40 -20.09 -9.97 -46.07
N SER A 41 -18.90 -10.49 -46.38
CA SER A 41 -17.65 -10.14 -45.68
C SER A 41 -17.28 -8.66 -45.84
N THR A 42 -17.47 -8.08 -47.03
CA THR A 42 -17.22 -6.65 -47.27
C THR A 42 -18.16 -5.76 -46.45
N ARG A 43 -19.45 -6.14 -46.35
CA ARG A 43 -20.42 -5.43 -45.51
C ARG A 43 -20.07 -5.53 -44.02
N SER A 44 -19.63 -6.71 -43.56
CA SER A 44 -19.19 -6.91 -42.17
C SER A 44 -18.00 -6.01 -41.83
N LEU A 45 -16.96 -5.99 -42.67
CA LEU A 45 -15.78 -5.15 -42.49
C LEU A 45 -16.12 -3.65 -42.53
N THR A 46 -17.01 -3.24 -43.43
CA THR A 46 -17.45 -1.83 -43.53
C THR A 46 -18.22 -1.41 -42.26
N ASN A 47 -19.07 -2.28 -41.72
CA ASN A 47 -19.78 -2.02 -40.47
C ASN A 47 -18.83 -1.94 -39.28
N GLU A 48 -17.78 -2.76 -39.26
CA GLU A 48 -16.77 -2.76 -38.22
C GLU A 48 -15.91 -1.49 -38.25
N ILE A 49 -15.46 -1.06 -39.43
CA ILE A 49 -14.76 0.23 -39.62
C ILE A 49 -15.65 1.41 -39.22
N ASN A 50 -16.92 1.41 -39.64
CA ASN A 50 -17.86 2.48 -39.26
C ASN A 50 -18.11 2.52 -37.75
N SER A 51 -18.15 1.35 -37.11
CA SER A 51 -18.28 1.21 -35.65
C SER A 51 -17.04 1.73 -34.92
N GLU A 52 -15.84 1.43 -35.40
CA GLU A 52 -14.58 1.92 -34.83
C GLU A 52 -14.46 3.45 -34.96
N GLN A 53 -14.81 4.01 -36.13
CA GLN A 53 -14.85 5.46 -36.34
C GLN A 53 -15.91 6.15 -35.47
N GLY A 54 -17.08 5.52 -35.29
CA GLY A 54 -18.10 5.97 -34.34
C GLY A 54 -17.57 6.00 -32.90
N TYR A 55 -16.81 4.99 -32.48
CA TYR A 55 -16.19 4.96 -31.15
C TYR A 55 -15.20 6.12 -30.95
N TYR A 56 -14.26 6.33 -31.86
CA TYR A 56 -13.30 7.44 -31.74
C TYR A 56 -13.97 8.82 -31.79
N ALA A 57 -15.03 8.99 -32.57
CA ALA A 57 -15.83 10.22 -32.54
C ALA A 57 -16.48 10.42 -31.16
N SER A 58 -17.03 9.34 -30.58
CA SER A 58 -17.64 9.41 -29.25
C SER A 58 -16.62 9.80 -28.16
N GLU A 59 -15.41 9.23 -28.20
CA GLU A 59 -14.27 9.57 -27.33
C GLU A 59 -13.85 11.04 -27.47
N ALA A 60 -13.72 11.53 -28.71
CA ALA A 60 -13.34 12.92 -28.96
C ALA A 60 -14.36 13.94 -28.40
N GLY A 61 -15.67 13.63 -28.48
CA GLY A 61 -16.70 14.53 -27.96
C GLY A 61 -16.78 14.55 -26.43
N ILE A 62 -16.59 13.41 -25.77
CA ILE A 62 -16.57 13.37 -24.30
C ILE A 62 -15.32 14.04 -23.73
N GLU A 63 -14.16 13.91 -24.38
CA GLU A 63 -12.92 14.60 -24.01
C GLU A 63 -13.03 16.14 -24.17
N ASP A 64 -13.59 16.62 -25.28
CA ASP A 64 -13.86 18.06 -25.47
C ASP A 64 -14.80 18.60 -24.38
N ALA A 65 -15.84 17.84 -24.03
CA ALA A 65 -16.78 18.22 -22.99
C ALA A 65 -16.15 18.28 -21.60
N ILE A 66 -15.37 17.26 -21.22
CA ILE A 66 -14.60 17.27 -19.96
C ILE A 66 -13.65 18.45 -19.93
N TYR A 67 -12.89 18.68 -21.00
CA TYR A 67 -11.95 19.78 -21.08
C TYR A 67 -12.65 21.13 -20.88
N ARG A 68 -13.79 21.36 -21.54
CA ARG A 68 -14.54 22.62 -21.39
C ARG A 68 -15.11 22.78 -19.99
N ILE A 69 -15.68 21.73 -19.39
CA ILE A 69 -16.23 21.76 -18.03
C ILE A 69 -15.12 22.04 -17.00
N LYS A 70 -13.99 21.33 -17.07
CA LYS A 70 -12.85 21.52 -16.16
C LYS A 70 -12.23 22.92 -16.27
N ASN A 71 -12.33 23.57 -17.41
CA ASN A 71 -11.78 24.91 -17.66
C ASN A 71 -12.82 26.03 -17.60
N GLY A 72 -14.03 25.77 -17.08
CA GLY A 72 -15.09 26.77 -16.94
C GLY A 72 -15.58 27.38 -18.26
N LYS A 73 -15.38 26.69 -19.39
CA LYS A 73 -15.84 27.13 -20.70
C LYS A 73 -17.32 26.80 -20.87
N ASN A 74 -18.06 27.70 -21.52
CA ASN A 74 -19.47 27.47 -21.79
C ASN A 74 -19.65 26.26 -22.73
N ILE A 75 -20.42 25.28 -22.27
CA ILE A 75 -20.84 24.11 -23.03
C ILE A 75 -22.33 23.90 -22.75
N GLY A 76 -23.13 23.88 -23.80
CA GLY A 76 -24.58 23.71 -23.68
C GLY A 76 -24.96 22.31 -23.20
N MET A 77 -26.25 22.09 -22.90
CA MET A 77 -26.76 20.76 -22.51
C MET A 77 -26.58 19.71 -23.61
N GLN A 78 -26.46 20.13 -24.87
CA GLN A 78 -26.12 19.29 -26.00
C GLN A 78 -25.13 20.03 -26.91
N THR A 79 -24.10 19.34 -27.38
CA THR A 79 -23.10 19.87 -28.33
C THR A 79 -22.82 18.83 -29.41
N VAL A 80 -22.70 19.26 -30.66
CA VAL A 80 -22.41 18.38 -31.80
C VAL A 80 -21.08 18.82 -32.44
N ILE A 81 -20.14 17.89 -32.56
CA ILE A 81 -18.84 18.13 -33.21
C ILE A 81 -18.58 17.12 -34.34
N PRO A 82 -18.14 17.56 -35.53
CA PRO A 82 -17.67 16.65 -36.57
C PRO A 82 -16.26 16.15 -36.24
N VAL A 83 -16.03 14.84 -36.37
CA VAL A 83 -14.73 14.18 -36.12
C VAL A 83 -14.40 13.32 -37.33
N GLY A 84 -13.65 13.90 -38.29
CA GLY A 84 -13.41 13.26 -39.58
C GLY A 84 -14.71 13.09 -40.37
N SER A 85 -15.05 11.85 -40.74
CA SER A 85 -16.29 11.45 -41.42
C SER A 85 -17.47 11.21 -40.47
N ALA A 86 -17.22 11.05 -39.17
CA ALA A 86 -18.23 10.75 -38.15
C ALA A 86 -18.66 12.02 -37.39
N VAL A 87 -19.78 11.92 -36.66
CA VAL A 87 -20.31 13.02 -35.85
C VAL A 87 -20.41 12.57 -34.39
N ALA A 88 -19.93 13.40 -33.46
CA ALA A 88 -20.08 13.19 -32.04
C ALA A 88 -21.13 14.14 -31.47
N THR A 89 -22.15 13.59 -30.82
CA THR A 89 -23.22 14.34 -30.14
C THR A 89 -23.10 14.11 -28.65
N THR A 90 -22.64 15.12 -27.91
CA THR A 90 -22.47 15.09 -26.47
C THR A 90 -23.67 15.70 -25.77
N THR A 91 -24.20 15.03 -24.75
CA THR A 91 -25.29 15.49 -23.89
C THR A 91 -24.82 15.52 -22.44
N ILE A 92 -25.16 16.59 -21.71
CA ILE A 92 -24.77 16.78 -20.32
C ILE A 92 -26.03 16.85 -19.46
N ALA A 93 -26.19 15.89 -18.57
CA ALA A 93 -27.20 15.91 -17.50
C ALA A 93 -26.53 16.32 -16.18
N THR A 94 -27.18 17.18 -15.39
CA THR A 94 -26.68 17.59 -14.06
C THR A 94 -27.68 17.17 -12.99
N VAL A 95 -27.25 16.37 -12.02
CA VAL A 95 -28.03 15.96 -10.85
C VAL A 95 -27.18 16.19 -9.60
N GLY A 96 -27.60 17.12 -8.73
CA GLY A 96 -26.82 17.50 -7.56
C GLY A 96 -25.42 18.01 -7.95
N GLN A 97 -24.39 17.40 -7.37
CA GLN A 97 -22.97 17.74 -7.60
C GLN A 97 -22.32 16.91 -8.71
N THR A 98 -23.10 16.12 -9.45
CA THR A 98 -22.60 15.24 -10.52
C THR A 98 -23.10 15.71 -11.88
N LYS A 99 -22.18 15.80 -12.84
CA LYS A 99 -22.47 15.96 -14.27
C LYS A 99 -22.24 14.64 -14.99
N THR A 100 -23.30 14.04 -15.49
CA THR A 100 -23.22 12.88 -16.38
C THR A 100 -23.08 13.38 -17.81
N ILE A 101 -21.95 13.05 -18.44
CA ILE A 101 -21.65 13.39 -19.82
C ILE A 101 -21.79 12.12 -20.64
N THR A 102 -22.68 12.13 -21.63
CA THR A 102 -22.86 11.02 -22.57
C THR A 102 -22.56 11.53 -23.98
N THR A 103 -21.62 10.90 -24.68
CA THR A 103 -21.34 11.23 -26.08
C THR A 103 -21.69 10.06 -26.98
N GLU A 104 -22.49 10.33 -28.00
CA GLU A 104 -22.83 9.41 -29.08
C GLU A 104 -21.99 9.75 -30.32
N GLY A 105 -21.17 8.81 -30.78
CA GLY A 105 -20.47 8.90 -32.05
C GLY A 105 -21.18 8.06 -33.11
N ALA A 106 -21.60 8.71 -34.20
CA ALA A 106 -22.38 8.09 -35.26
C ALA A 106 -21.71 8.23 -36.63
N LEU A 107 -21.66 7.11 -37.37
CA LEU A 107 -21.31 7.07 -38.79
C LEU A 107 -22.20 6.07 -39.53
N SER A 108 -22.99 6.56 -40.48
CA SER A 108 -24.02 5.77 -41.17
C SER A 108 -24.98 5.10 -40.17
N ASN A 109 -25.04 3.76 -40.12
CA ASN A 109 -25.89 3.01 -39.18
C ASN A 109 -25.14 2.51 -37.94
N ALA A 110 -23.84 2.82 -37.80
CA ALA A 110 -23.03 2.42 -36.65
C ALA A 110 -23.03 3.55 -35.61
N VAL A 111 -23.46 3.24 -34.39
CA VAL A 111 -23.56 4.17 -33.27
C VAL A 111 -22.81 3.58 -32.08
N ARG A 112 -21.92 4.37 -31.47
CA ARG A 112 -21.20 4.02 -30.24
C ARG A 112 -21.40 5.12 -29.21
N LYS A 113 -21.60 4.76 -27.95
CA LYS A 113 -21.84 5.74 -26.88
C LYS A 113 -20.88 5.51 -25.72
N VAL A 114 -20.29 6.59 -25.25
CA VAL A 114 -19.44 6.61 -24.06
C VAL A 114 -20.04 7.55 -23.02
N GLN A 115 -19.87 7.20 -21.75
CA GLN A 115 -20.39 7.97 -20.62
C GLN A 115 -19.35 8.11 -19.52
N THR A 116 -19.32 9.28 -18.89
CA THR A 116 -18.57 9.56 -17.67
C THR A 116 -19.37 10.42 -16.71
N ASP A 117 -19.12 10.26 -15.42
CA ASP A 117 -19.64 11.13 -14.37
C ASP A 117 -18.51 12.00 -13.81
N LEU A 118 -18.73 13.31 -13.82
CA LEU A 118 -17.88 14.29 -13.14
C LEU A 118 -18.52 14.69 -11.82
N THR A 119 -17.81 14.52 -10.71
CA THR A 119 -18.26 14.99 -9.38
C THR A 119 -17.46 16.24 -8.95
N LEU A 120 -18.14 17.18 -8.30
CA LEU A 120 -17.51 18.36 -7.71
C LEU A 120 -16.54 17.97 -6.58
N SER A 121 -15.29 18.44 -6.63
CA SER A 121 -14.22 18.19 -5.67
C SER A 121 -14.31 19.20 -4.51
N THR A 122 -15.20 18.93 -3.56
CA THR A 122 -15.29 19.67 -2.29
C THR A 122 -15.06 18.70 -1.13
N ASP A 123 -14.14 19.03 -0.23
CA ASP A 123 -13.97 18.27 1.01
C ASP A 123 -14.92 18.85 2.06
N VAL A 124 -15.74 17.98 2.65
CA VAL A 124 -16.67 18.34 3.73
C VAL A 124 -15.91 18.23 5.04
N ALA A 125 -15.87 19.32 5.82
CA ALA A 125 -15.42 19.30 7.20
C ALA A 125 -16.61 19.56 8.12
N ASP A 126 -16.67 18.82 9.23
CA ASP A 126 -17.71 19.00 10.23
C ASP A 126 -17.13 19.61 11.50
N PHE A 127 -17.53 20.86 11.79
CA PHE A 127 -17.23 21.51 13.07
C PHE A 127 -18.49 21.51 13.93
N TYR A 128 -18.60 20.54 14.84
CA TYR A 128 -19.79 20.41 15.70
C TYR A 128 -19.77 21.34 16.91
N TYR A 129 -18.59 21.83 17.30
CA TYR A 129 -18.36 22.58 18.53
C TYR A 129 -17.77 23.96 18.24
N GLY A 130 -18.05 24.92 19.12
CA GLY A 130 -17.43 26.24 19.09
C GLY A 130 -15.92 26.17 19.27
N VAL A 131 -15.49 25.26 20.13
CA VAL A 131 -14.08 24.92 20.33
C VAL A 131 -13.95 23.41 20.48
N GLN A 132 -13.08 22.80 19.67
CA GLN A 132 -12.69 21.40 19.83
C GLN A 132 -11.21 21.35 20.21
N ILE A 133 -10.89 20.71 21.34
CA ILE A 133 -9.54 20.68 21.87
C ILE A 133 -9.06 19.24 22.00
N GLY A 134 -7.83 18.99 21.54
CA GLY A 134 -7.13 17.73 21.76
C GLY A 134 -6.66 17.55 23.21
N ALA A 135 -5.66 16.68 23.38
CA ALA A 135 -5.15 16.25 24.68
C ALA A 135 -4.58 17.37 25.56
N GLY A 136 -4.07 18.44 24.94
CA GLY A 136 -3.40 19.54 25.62
C GLY A 136 -4.36 20.39 26.45
N GLY A 137 -5.67 20.28 26.23
CA GLY A 137 -6.70 20.91 27.03
C GLY A 137 -6.88 22.41 26.77
N LEU A 138 -7.91 22.96 27.40
CA LEU A 138 -8.29 24.37 27.33
C LEU A 138 -7.86 25.08 28.62
N ASN A 139 -7.10 26.17 28.47
CA ASN A 139 -6.75 27.05 29.57
C ASN A 139 -7.40 28.43 29.37
N LEU A 140 -8.31 28.81 30.25
CA LEU A 140 -8.89 30.15 30.30
C LEU A 140 -8.17 30.99 31.36
N LYS A 141 -7.94 32.26 31.07
CA LYS A 141 -7.41 33.24 32.05
C LYS A 141 -8.29 34.49 32.04
N GLN A 142 -8.38 35.20 33.17
CA GLN A 142 -9.04 36.52 33.25
C GLN A 142 -10.54 36.50 32.87
N ASN A 143 -11.02 37.39 31.99
CA ASN A 143 -12.43 37.42 31.56
C ASN A 143 -12.67 36.71 30.21
N SER A 144 -11.84 35.73 29.84
CA SER A 144 -11.97 35.04 28.55
C SER A 144 -13.28 34.26 28.45
N THR A 145 -13.93 34.32 27.28
CA THR A 145 -15.25 33.74 27.06
C THR A 145 -15.27 32.83 25.83
N VAL A 146 -15.94 31.69 25.93
CA VAL A 146 -16.35 30.89 24.78
C VAL A 146 -17.86 30.97 24.65
N ASN A 147 -18.37 31.51 23.54
CA ASN A 147 -19.79 31.51 23.21
C ASN A 147 -20.08 30.34 22.26
N GLY A 148 -20.47 29.21 22.82
CA GLY A 148 -20.69 27.93 22.14
C GLY A 148 -20.29 26.74 23.00
N SER A 149 -20.83 25.55 22.69
CA SER A 149 -20.44 24.31 23.37
C SER A 149 -19.01 23.91 22.98
N ILE A 150 -18.33 23.23 23.89
CA ILE A 150 -16.95 22.79 23.73
C ILE A 150 -16.79 21.29 23.91
N TYR A 151 -15.79 20.74 23.23
CA TYR A 151 -15.31 19.37 23.43
C TYR A 151 -13.82 19.39 23.72
N SER A 152 -13.36 18.69 24.76
CA SER A 152 -11.94 18.57 25.08
C SER A 152 -11.52 17.14 25.43
N ASP A 153 -10.45 16.68 24.79
CA ASP A 153 -9.75 15.44 25.17
C ASP A 153 -8.74 15.65 26.32
N GLY A 154 -8.66 16.86 26.85
CA GLY A 154 -7.77 17.27 27.94
C GLY A 154 -8.52 18.05 29.02
N ASN A 155 -7.79 18.61 29.99
CA ASN A 155 -8.42 19.39 31.05
C ASN A 155 -9.00 20.71 30.52
N ILE A 156 -10.12 21.15 31.08
CA ILE A 156 -10.55 22.55 30.99
C ILE A 156 -10.21 23.20 32.31
N THR A 157 -9.33 24.20 32.29
CA THR A 157 -8.84 24.84 33.52
C THR A 157 -8.88 26.35 33.41
N CYS A 158 -8.93 26.99 34.58
CA CYS A 158 -8.49 28.36 34.71
C CYS A 158 -7.29 28.46 35.64
N SER A 159 -6.17 28.96 35.11
CA SER A 159 -4.89 29.01 35.81
C SER A 159 -4.57 30.36 36.47
N SER A 160 -5.27 31.44 36.14
CA SER A 160 -5.08 32.76 36.76
C SER A 160 -6.27 33.71 36.57
N ASN A 161 -6.62 34.47 37.61
CA ASN A 161 -7.67 35.51 37.62
C ASN A 161 -9.03 35.04 37.05
N CYS A 162 -9.58 33.93 37.56
CA CYS A 162 -10.75 33.26 36.98
C CYS A 162 -12.10 33.98 37.15
N THR A 163 -12.11 35.16 37.75
CA THR A 163 -13.32 35.98 37.87
C THR A 163 -13.73 36.49 36.49
N GLY A 164 -14.70 35.81 35.86
CA GLY A 164 -15.25 36.19 34.56
C GLY A 164 -15.01 35.18 33.43
N THR A 165 -14.16 34.15 33.64
CA THR A 165 -13.99 33.08 32.64
C THR A 165 -15.25 32.25 32.51
N LYS A 166 -15.80 32.12 31.30
CA LYS A 166 -17.06 31.38 31.10
C LYS A 166 -17.16 30.67 29.77
N ILE A 167 -17.87 29.56 29.79
CA ILE A 167 -18.36 28.82 28.63
C ILE A 167 -19.87 29.02 28.57
N VAL A 168 -20.33 29.70 27.53
CA VAL A 168 -21.74 29.94 27.24
C VAL A 168 -22.23 28.81 26.33
N GLY A 169 -22.53 27.65 26.94
CA GLY A 169 -22.88 26.40 26.27
C GLY A 169 -22.52 25.20 27.14
N ASP A 170 -22.54 24.02 26.54
CA ASP A 170 -22.21 22.76 27.22
C ASP A 170 -20.71 22.48 27.15
N ALA A 171 -20.17 21.78 28.15
CA ALA A 171 -18.79 21.36 28.22
C ALA A 171 -18.67 19.83 28.27
N TRP A 172 -18.07 19.25 27.23
CA TRP A 172 -17.78 17.82 27.14
C TRP A 172 -16.29 17.58 27.29
N VAL A 173 -15.91 16.68 28.21
CA VAL A 173 -14.51 16.36 28.52
C VAL A 173 -14.32 14.86 28.58
N ALA A 174 -13.39 14.33 27.78
CA ALA A 174 -13.11 12.90 27.74
C ALA A 174 -12.47 12.39 29.04
N GLY A 175 -12.86 11.22 29.55
CA GLY A 175 -12.52 10.78 30.94
C GLY A 175 -11.06 10.58 31.31
N ALA A 176 -10.23 10.20 30.34
CA ALA A 176 -8.79 10.09 30.50
C ALA A 176 -8.13 11.11 29.58
N GLY A 177 -7.21 11.93 30.12
CA GLY A 177 -6.42 12.84 29.28
C GLY A 177 -5.74 12.01 28.19
N ALA A 178 -5.66 12.55 26.97
CA ALA A 178 -5.34 11.69 25.83
C ALA A 178 -4.05 10.90 26.05
N ALA A 179 -4.07 9.68 25.52
CA ALA A 179 -3.00 8.72 25.64
C ALA A 179 -1.64 9.37 25.31
N VAL A 180 -0.73 9.47 26.29
CA VAL A 180 0.58 10.10 26.12
C VAL A 180 1.55 9.03 25.63
N LEU A 181 2.23 9.30 24.51
CA LEU A 181 3.28 8.42 24.00
C LEU A 181 4.37 8.26 25.07
N ASN A 182 4.60 7.03 25.52
CA ASN A 182 5.57 6.74 26.56
C ASN A 182 6.84 6.11 25.99
N GLN A 183 6.71 5.08 25.15
CA GLN A 183 7.81 4.36 24.52
C GLN A 183 7.53 4.17 23.03
N SER A 184 8.55 4.23 22.18
CA SER A 184 8.41 3.93 20.77
C SER A 184 9.70 3.44 20.11
N SER A 185 9.52 2.67 19.05
CA SER A 185 10.50 2.42 17.99
C SER A 185 9.80 2.66 16.65
N THR A 186 10.33 3.56 15.82
CA THR A 186 9.63 4.05 14.61
C THR A 186 10.43 3.94 13.32
N THR A 187 11.72 3.58 13.36
CA THR A 187 12.54 3.38 12.17
C THR A 187 12.20 2.06 11.47
N HIS A 188 12.12 2.11 10.14
CA HIS A 188 11.92 0.95 9.26
C HIS A 188 12.59 1.26 7.91
N ASN A 189 13.51 0.42 7.44
CA ASN A 189 14.45 0.80 6.38
C ASN A 189 14.60 -0.20 5.22
N ALA A 190 13.61 -1.06 4.96
CA ALA A 190 13.64 -1.96 3.81
C ALA A 190 12.27 -2.05 3.13
N ASP A 191 12.22 -1.69 1.83
CA ASP A 191 11.16 -2.02 0.89
C ASP A 191 11.76 -2.38 -0.49
N PHE A 192 11.03 -3.25 -1.20
CA PHE A 192 11.39 -3.94 -2.45
C PHE A 192 10.88 -3.16 -3.68
N PHE A 193 11.74 -2.95 -4.70
CA PHE A 193 11.48 -2.03 -5.83
C PHE A 193 10.75 -2.67 -7.03
N ALA A 194 9.90 -1.87 -7.70
CA ALA A 194 9.16 -2.18 -8.93
C ALA A 194 9.40 -1.15 -10.06
N GLY A 195 9.40 -1.58 -11.33
CA GLY A 195 9.55 -0.69 -12.50
C GLY A 195 9.98 -1.34 -13.83
N THR A 196 9.35 -2.44 -14.28
CA THR A 196 9.58 -2.96 -15.65
C THR A 196 8.27 -3.31 -16.36
N THR A 197 8.25 -3.14 -17.68
CA THR A 197 7.19 -3.59 -18.59
C THR A 197 6.94 -5.09 -18.44
N VAL A 198 5.66 -5.46 -18.27
CA VAL A 198 5.21 -6.85 -18.12
C VAL A 198 4.74 -7.37 -19.48
N GLY A 199 5.36 -8.45 -19.95
CA GLY A 199 5.00 -9.16 -21.19
C GLY A 199 6.09 -10.16 -21.58
N SER A 200 5.73 -11.23 -22.29
CA SER A 200 6.67 -12.24 -22.81
C SER A 200 6.82 -12.12 -24.33
N ILE A 201 8.03 -12.37 -24.84
CA ILE A 201 8.30 -12.56 -26.27
C ILE A 201 8.50 -14.05 -26.50
N ILE A 202 7.82 -14.63 -27.51
CA ILE A 202 7.93 -16.05 -27.88
C ILE A 202 8.71 -16.15 -29.20
N THR A 203 9.84 -16.87 -29.16
CA THR A 203 10.71 -17.10 -30.33
C THR A 203 10.97 -18.60 -30.51
N SER A 204 10.75 -19.14 -31.72
CA SER A 204 11.18 -20.49 -32.07
C SER A 204 12.69 -20.55 -32.34
N VAL A 205 13.42 -21.36 -31.57
CA VAL A 205 14.90 -21.38 -31.55
C VAL A 205 15.48 -22.38 -32.55
N ASP A 206 15.12 -23.67 -32.47
CA ASP A 206 15.40 -24.70 -33.47
C ASP A 206 14.07 -25.35 -33.86
N THR A 207 13.89 -25.66 -35.14
CA THR A 207 12.65 -26.26 -35.69
C THR A 207 12.94 -27.42 -36.63
N ALA A 208 14.21 -27.78 -36.83
CA ALA A 208 14.60 -28.82 -37.78
C ALA A 208 14.55 -30.20 -37.11
N GLY A 209 13.40 -30.87 -37.21
CA GLY A 209 13.15 -32.19 -36.63
C GLY A 209 12.48 -32.12 -35.26
N ASP A 210 12.48 -33.25 -34.56
CA ASP A 210 12.09 -33.37 -33.15
C ASP A 210 13.25 -32.93 -32.25
N VAL A 211 13.21 -31.66 -31.83
CA VAL A 211 14.28 -30.96 -31.11
C VAL A 211 13.74 -30.26 -29.86
N GLY A 212 14.62 -30.05 -28.87
CA GLY A 212 14.33 -29.24 -27.69
C GLY A 212 13.98 -30.06 -26.43
N MET A 213 14.07 -31.39 -26.48
CA MET A 213 13.89 -32.23 -25.29
C MET A 213 15.05 -32.05 -24.31
N TYR A 214 14.75 -32.16 -23.00
CA TYR A 214 15.73 -32.11 -21.91
C TYR A 214 16.63 -30.86 -21.95
N ASP A 215 16.04 -29.72 -22.26
CA ASP A 215 16.77 -28.48 -22.41
C ASP A 215 17.25 -27.93 -21.06
N SER A 216 18.34 -27.17 -21.10
CA SER A 216 18.88 -26.45 -19.95
C SER A 216 19.36 -25.09 -20.40
N LEU A 217 18.97 -24.06 -19.65
CA LEU A 217 19.25 -22.66 -19.97
C LEU A 217 20.08 -22.00 -18.88
N ALA A 218 21.08 -21.23 -19.32
CA ALA A 218 21.72 -20.21 -18.49
C ALA A 218 21.86 -18.91 -19.27
N LEU A 219 21.94 -17.79 -18.55
CA LEU A 219 22.27 -16.50 -19.14
C LEU A 219 23.78 -16.28 -19.16
N GLY A 220 24.26 -15.65 -20.21
CA GLY A 220 25.60 -15.12 -20.27
C GLY A 220 25.81 -13.85 -19.48
N ALA A 221 27.09 -13.46 -19.35
CA ALA A 221 27.46 -12.12 -18.91
C ALA A 221 26.95 -11.02 -19.87
N ASP A 222 26.68 -11.36 -21.13
CA ASP A 222 26.02 -10.49 -22.11
C ASP A 222 24.49 -10.40 -21.94
N GLY A 223 23.92 -11.12 -20.96
CA GLY A 223 22.49 -11.17 -20.69
C GLY A 223 21.70 -12.03 -21.68
N PHE A 224 22.36 -12.68 -22.66
CA PHE A 224 21.69 -13.51 -23.66
C PHE A 224 21.70 -14.98 -23.27
N ALA A 225 20.67 -15.72 -23.69
CA ALA A 225 20.50 -17.12 -23.33
C ALA A 225 21.51 -18.07 -24.02
N ARG A 226 21.83 -19.14 -23.30
CA ARG A 226 22.65 -20.28 -23.72
C ARG A 226 21.85 -21.52 -23.39
N ILE A 227 21.63 -22.37 -24.37
CA ILE A 227 20.67 -23.46 -24.26
C ILE A 227 21.34 -24.74 -24.73
N SER A 228 21.45 -25.75 -23.88
CA SER A 228 21.72 -27.13 -24.31
C SER A 228 20.41 -27.87 -24.45
N TYR A 229 20.32 -28.80 -25.39
CA TYR A 229 19.13 -29.63 -25.57
C TYR A 229 19.46 -30.90 -26.37
N TYR A 230 18.57 -31.88 -26.27
CA TYR A 230 18.61 -33.11 -27.03
C TYR A 230 17.86 -32.96 -28.35
N ASP A 231 18.51 -33.35 -29.45
CA ASP A 231 17.90 -33.52 -30.76
C ASP A 231 17.52 -35.00 -30.91
N ASN A 232 16.25 -35.33 -30.73
CA ASN A 232 15.77 -36.71 -30.76
C ASN A 232 15.80 -37.31 -32.18
N THR A 233 15.79 -36.46 -33.21
CA THR A 233 15.85 -36.92 -34.60
C THR A 233 17.23 -37.45 -34.95
N ASN A 234 18.27 -36.69 -34.57
CA ASN A 234 19.66 -37.04 -34.85
C ASN A 234 20.33 -37.81 -33.71
N LYS A 235 19.72 -37.79 -32.53
CA LYS A 235 20.23 -38.32 -31.25
C LYS A 235 21.47 -37.59 -30.72
N ASP A 236 21.54 -36.30 -31.01
CA ASP A 236 22.70 -35.45 -30.73
C ASP A 236 22.45 -34.55 -29.51
N LEU A 237 23.54 -34.20 -28.81
CA LEU A 237 23.56 -33.05 -27.92
C LEU A 237 23.77 -31.79 -28.76
N LYS A 238 22.86 -30.82 -28.67
CA LYS A 238 22.99 -29.51 -29.32
C LYS A 238 23.14 -28.38 -28.30
N PHE A 239 23.74 -27.29 -28.77
CA PHE A 239 23.94 -26.05 -28.03
C PHE A 239 23.54 -24.85 -28.88
N VAL A 240 22.83 -23.90 -28.27
CA VAL A 240 22.48 -22.60 -28.84
C VAL A 240 23.15 -21.50 -28.03
N ARG A 241 23.76 -20.55 -28.73
CA ARG A 241 24.10 -19.23 -28.19
C ARG A 241 23.21 -18.17 -28.84
N CYS A 242 22.32 -17.58 -28.07
CA CYS A 242 21.56 -16.42 -28.50
C CYS A 242 22.49 -15.21 -28.59
N THR A 243 22.34 -14.42 -29.65
CA THR A 243 23.15 -13.21 -29.91
C THR A 243 22.37 -11.93 -29.65
N ASN A 244 21.11 -12.06 -29.22
CA ASN A 244 20.24 -11.00 -28.75
C ASN A 244 19.28 -11.53 -27.67
N ALA A 245 18.62 -10.62 -26.96
CA ALA A 245 17.82 -10.92 -25.77
C ALA A 245 16.60 -11.82 -26.05
N ASP A 246 15.98 -11.70 -27.23
CA ASP A 246 14.82 -12.50 -27.63
C ASP A 246 15.18 -13.79 -28.39
N CYS A 247 16.48 -14.07 -28.56
CA CYS A 247 17.02 -15.20 -29.31
C CYS A 247 16.52 -15.32 -30.76
N SER A 248 16.04 -14.22 -31.36
CA SER A 248 15.69 -14.22 -32.79
C SER A 248 16.93 -14.36 -33.68
N ALA A 249 18.09 -13.90 -33.21
CA ALA A 249 19.41 -14.14 -33.80
C ALA A 249 20.25 -15.04 -32.90
N LYS A 250 20.81 -16.12 -33.46
CA LYS A 250 21.42 -17.22 -32.69
C LYS A 250 22.41 -18.03 -33.53
N ASN A 251 23.33 -18.69 -32.85
CA ASN A 251 24.19 -19.75 -33.42
C ASN A 251 23.79 -21.10 -32.83
N ILE A 252 23.70 -22.14 -33.66
CA ILE A 252 23.38 -23.51 -33.25
C ILE A 252 24.56 -24.42 -33.60
N THR A 253 24.99 -25.23 -32.65
CA THR A 253 26.11 -26.17 -32.78
C THR A 253 25.67 -27.56 -32.32
N SER A 254 25.89 -28.59 -33.15
CA SER A 254 25.85 -29.98 -32.69
C SER A 254 27.15 -30.29 -31.92
N VAL A 255 27.01 -30.48 -30.61
CA VAL A 255 28.13 -30.58 -29.67
C VAL A 255 28.73 -31.97 -29.67
N GLU A 256 27.90 -33.00 -29.52
CA GLU A 256 28.30 -34.40 -29.67
C GLU A 256 27.26 -35.11 -30.52
N THR A 257 27.74 -35.82 -31.55
CA THR A 257 26.92 -36.50 -32.55
C THR A 257 27.22 -37.99 -32.65
N SER A 258 28.07 -38.49 -31.75
CA SER A 258 28.48 -39.88 -31.74
C SER A 258 27.60 -40.63 -30.75
N ASN A 259 26.77 -41.52 -31.28
CA ASN A 259 25.77 -42.30 -30.53
C ASN A 259 24.54 -41.49 -30.08
N ASP A 260 23.67 -42.11 -29.28
CA ASP A 260 22.53 -41.45 -28.64
C ASP A 260 22.98 -40.72 -27.37
N VAL A 261 23.15 -39.41 -27.47
CA VAL A 261 23.75 -38.55 -26.44
C VAL A 261 22.96 -37.27 -26.24
N GLY A 262 23.05 -36.70 -25.03
CA GLY A 262 22.52 -35.38 -24.72
C GLY A 262 21.22 -35.38 -23.91
N GLN A 263 20.70 -36.57 -23.57
CA GLN A 263 19.54 -36.69 -22.70
C GLN A 263 19.85 -36.15 -21.30
N TYR A 264 18.84 -35.55 -20.64
CA TYR A 264 18.95 -34.96 -19.31
C TYR A 264 20.11 -33.96 -19.16
N SER A 265 20.30 -33.11 -20.18
CA SER A 265 21.38 -32.12 -20.18
C SER A 265 21.21 -31.09 -19.06
N SER A 266 22.32 -30.67 -18.45
CA SER A 266 22.35 -29.56 -17.50
C SER A 266 23.50 -28.62 -17.81
N LEU A 267 23.20 -27.34 -17.88
CA LEU A 267 24.12 -26.31 -18.34
C LEU A 267 24.40 -25.28 -17.24
N ALA A 268 25.67 -24.91 -17.10
CA ALA A 268 26.07 -23.71 -16.38
C ALA A 268 27.17 -22.96 -17.14
N MET A 269 27.32 -21.67 -16.81
CA MET A 269 28.38 -20.85 -17.37
C MET A 269 29.63 -20.91 -16.48
N GLY A 270 30.78 -21.18 -17.08
CA GLY A 270 32.08 -21.02 -16.42
C GLY A 270 32.44 -19.54 -16.22
N ALA A 271 33.39 -19.27 -15.31
CA ALA A 271 33.93 -17.93 -15.10
C ALA A 271 34.68 -17.37 -16.33
N ASP A 272 35.09 -18.26 -17.24
CA ASP A 272 35.64 -17.93 -18.57
C ASP A 272 34.57 -17.49 -19.57
N GLY A 273 33.29 -17.51 -19.19
CA GLY A 273 32.17 -17.15 -20.04
C GLY A 273 31.74 -18.25 -21.02
N PHE A 274 32.31 -19.45 -20.93
CA PHE A 274 31.99 -20.59 -21.80
C PHE A 274 31.14 -21.64 -21.08
N ALA A 275 30.27 -22.32 -21.84
CA ALA A 275 29.32 -23.27 -21.27
C ALA A 275 30.02 -24.54 -20.75
N ARG A 276 29.46 -25.09 -19.68
CA ARG A 276 29.75 -26.41 -19.10
C ARG A 276 28.46 -27.21 -19.12
N ILE A 277 28.51 -28.43 -19.65
CA ILE A 277 27.29 -29.22 -19.89
C ILE A 277 27.52 -30.63 -19.35
N SER A 278 26.72 -31.08 -18.39
CA SER A 278 26.60 -32.50 -18.06
C SER A 278 25.43 -33.12 -18.82
N TYR A 279 25.54 -34.38 -19.20
CA TYR A 279 24.48 -35.08 -19.93
C TYR A 279 24.68 -36.60 -19.86
N TYR A 280 23.61 -37.31 -20.19
CA TYR A 280 23.58 -38.76 -20.27
C TYR A 280 23.89 -39.23 -21.70
N ASP A 281 24.80 -40.19 -21.82
CA ASP A 281 25.02 -40.98 -23.04
C ASP A 281 24.19 -42.25 -22.93
N ASN A 282 23.05 -42.29 -23.63
CA ASN A 282 22.11 -43.40 -23.55
C ASN A 282 22.64 -44.67 -24.22
N THR A 283 23.62 -44.56 -25.12
CA THR A 283 24.21 -45.72 -25.79
C THR A 283 25.21 -46.43 -24.90
N ASN A 284 26.12 -45.66 -24.28
CA ASN A 284 27.16 -46.21 -23.41
C ASN A 284 26.71 -46.35 -21.94
N LYS A 285 25.60 -45.69 -21.58
CA LYS A 285 25.03 -45.63 -20.23
C LYS A 285 25.88 -44.82 -19.24
N ASP A 286 26.60 -43.83 -19.77
CA ASP A 286 27.59 -43.03 -19.06
C ASP A 286 27.08 -41.62 -18.71
N LEU A 287 27.63 -41.04 -17.65
CA LEU A 287 27.58 -39.60 -17.39
C LEU A 287 28.75 -38.94 -18.12
N LYS A 288 28.46 -38.00 -19.00
CA LYS A 288 29.46 -37.21 -19.73
C LYS A 288 29.41 -35.74 -19.36
N PHE A 289 30.51 -35.06 -19.64
CA PHE A 289 30.70 -33.64 -19.39
C PHE A 289 31.40 -32.97 -20.59
N VAL A 290 30.85 -31.83 -21.02
CA VAL A 290 31.44 -30.95 -22.02
C VAL A 290 31.98 -29.70 -21.34
N GLN A 291 33.24 -29.37 -21.64
CA GLN A 291 33.81 -28.04 -21.47
C GLN A 291 33.91 -27.37 -22.84
N CYS A 292 33.05 -26.39 -23.11
CA CYS A 292 33.22 -25.56 -24.30
C CYS A 292 34.48 -24.69 -24.13
N THR A 293 35.31 -24.61 -25.17
CA THR A 293 36.54 -23.78 -25.18
C THR A 293 36.37 -22.50 -26.00
N ASN A 294 35.17 -22.28 -26.55
CA ASN A 294 34.76 -21.05 -27.19
C ASN A 294 33.26 -20.78 -26.97
N ALA A 295 32.81 -19.58 -27.37
CA ALA A 295 31.46 -19.09 -27.07
C ALA A 295 30.33 -19.87 -27.77
N ASP A 296 30.57 -20.38 -28.99
CA ASP A 296 29.59 -21.13 -29.78
C ASP A 296 29.67 -22.65 -29.53
N CYS A 297 30.54 -23.08 -28.61
CA CYS A 297 30.87 -24.48 -28.34
C CYS A 297 31.27 -25.31 -29.58
N SER A 298 31.81 -24.67 -30.63
CA SER A 298 32.31 -25.38 -31.81
C SER A 298 33.63 -26.09 -31.50
N THR A 299 34.44 -25.55 -30.58
CA THR A 299 35.58 -26.22 -29.96
C THR A 299 35.27 -26.56 -28.50
N LYS A 300 35.61 -27.78 -28.08
CA LYS A 300 35.27 -28.30 -26.75
C LYS A 300 36.16 -29.49 -26.35
N ASN A 301 36.16 -29.78 -25.05
CA ASN A 301 36.62 -31.05 -24.49
C ASN A 301 35.39 -31.86 -24.03
N ILE A 302 35.37 -33.16 -24.32
CA ILE A 302 34.32 -34.08 -23.85
C ILE A 302 34.99 -35.15 -22.98
N THR A 303 34.43 -35.36 -21.78
CA THR A 303 34.96 -36.29 -20.79
C THR A 303 33.84 -37.22 -20.32
N SER A 304 34.09 -38.52 -20.30
CA SER A 304 33.24 -39.46 -19.55
C SER A 304 33.57 -39.37 -18.06
N VAL A 305 32.64 -38.86 -17.27
CA VAL A 305 32.82 -38.57 -15.84
C VAL A 305 32.74 -39.85 -15.02
N GLU A 306 31.77 -40.70 -15.33
CA GLU A 306 31.64 -42.04 -14.78
C GLU A 306 31.09 -42.96 -15.89
N THR A 307 31.56 -44.21 -15.92
CA THR A 307 31.26 -45.17 -17.00
C THR A 307 30.88 -46.56 -16.51
N SER A 308 30.77 -46.71 -15.18
CA SER A 308 30.46 -47.99 -14.56
C SER A 308 28.99 -47.99 -14.17
N ASN A 309 28.24 -48.96 -14.72
CA ASN A 309 26.79 -49.10 -14.59
C ASN A 309 25.99 -48.10 -15.45
N ASP A 310 24.66 -48.25 -15.45
CA ASP A 310 23.75 -47.26 -16.05
C ASP A 310 23.57 -46.06 -15.13
N ILE A 311 24.26 -44.97 -15.45
CA ILE A 311 24.39 -43.78 -14.62
C ILE A 311 24.31 -42.50 -15.45
N GLY A 312 23.90 -41.40 -14.81
CA GLY A 312 23.93 -40.07 -15.42
C GLY A 312 22.58 -39.51 -15.81
N GLN A 313 21.50 -40.30 -15.68
CA GLN A 313 20.14 -39.79 -15.86
C GLN A 313 19.82 -38.69 -14.86
N TYR A 314 18.98 -37.74 -15.28
CA TYR A 314 18.57 -36.58 -14.48
C TYR A 314 19.75 -35.78 -13.91
N SER A 315 20.81 -35.61 -14.70
CA SER A 315 21.99 -34.86 -14.26
C SER A 315 21.64 -33.39 -13.97
N SER A 316 22.25 -32.84 -12.94
CA SER A 316 22.15 -31.41 -12.63
C SER A 316 23.53 -30.87 -12.27
N LEU A 317 23.85 -29.69 -12.78
CA LEU A 317 25.18 -29.12 -12.73
C LEU A 317 25.19 -27.75 -12.05
N ALA A 318 26.17 -27.53 -11.19
CA ALA A 318 26.52 -26.22 -10.64
C ALA A 318 28.04 -25.98 -10.72
N MET A 319 28.42 -24.73 -10.98
CA MET A 319 29.82 -24.31 -10.92
C MET A 319 30.13 -23.81 -9.50
N GLY A 320 31.22 -24.27 -8.90
CA GLY A 320 31.69 -23.69 -7.64
C GLY A 320 32.71 -22.60 -7.84
N ALA A 321 33.03 -21.92 -6.75
CA ALA A 321 33.92 -20.76 -6.73
C ALA A 321 35.36 -21.09 -7.18
N ASP A 322 35.78 -22.35 -7.11
CA ASP A 322 37.06 -22.83 -7.66
C ASP A 322 37.04 -23.00 -9.19
N GLY A 323 35.91 -22.72 -9.85
CA GLY A 323 35.75 -22.83 -11.30
C GLY A 323 35.50 -24.24 -11.82
N PHE A 324 35.28 -25.24 -10.95
CA PHE A 324 35.03 -26.62 -11.35
C PHE A 324 33.57 -27.04 -11.17
N ALA A 325 33.14 -28.03 -11.96
CA ALA A 325 31.76 -28.49 -11.96
C ALA A 325 31.45 -29.42 -10.78
N ARG A 326 30.23 -29.30 -10.27
CA ARG A 326 29.57 -30.20 -9.32
C ARG A 326 28.36 -30.78 -10.03
N ILE A 327 28.24 -32.11 -10.03
CA ILE A 327 27.21 -32.80 -10.80
C ILE A 327 26.49 -33.79 -9.89
N SER A 328 25.19 -33.60 -9.68
CA SER A 328 24.33 -34.62 -9.09
C SER A 328 23.64 -35.42 -10.18
N TYR A 329 23.48 -36.72 -10.00
CA TYR A 329 22.90 -37.59 -11.02
C TYR A 329 22.34 -38.88 -10.43
N TYR A 330 21.45 -39.52 -11.17
CA TYR A 330 20.84 -40.79 -10.80
C TYR A 330 21.65 -41.97 -11.35
N ASN A 331 21.84 -42.98 -10.50
CA ASN A 331 22.38 -44.28 -10.89
C ASN A 331 21.22 -45.28 -11.00
N THR A 332 20.76 -45.54 -12.23
CA THR A 332 19.64 -46.45 -12.50
C THR A 332 19.94 -47.91 -12.14
N THR A 333 21.22 -48.31 -12.14
CA THR A 333 21.57 -49.70 -11.81
C THR A 333 21.44 -50.01 -10.32
N ASN A 334 21.83 -49.05 -9.46
CA ASN A 334 21.73 -49.22 -8.01
C ASN A 334 20.49 -48.54 -7.39
N ASN A 335 19.85 -47.66 -8.16
CA ASN A 335 18.79 -46.73 -7.74
C ASN A 335 19.24 -45.70 -6.69
N ASP A 336 20.49 -45.23 -6.83
CA ASP A 336 21.10 -44.28 -5.89
C ASP A 336 21.15 -42.85 -6.45
N LEU A 337 21.12 -41.86 -5.55
CA LEU A 337 21.58 -40.49 -5.85
C LEU A 337 23.11 -40.46 -5.74
N LYS A 338 23.80 -40.01 -6.79
CA LYS A 338 25.26 -39.84 -6.81
C LYS A 338 25.66 -38.39 -7.05
N PHE A 339 26.89 -38.08 -6.66
CA PHE A 339 27.50 -36.77 -6.78
C PHE A 339 28.94 -36.87 -7.27
N ALA A 340 29.28 -36.07 -8.28
CA ALA A 340 30.62 -35.90 -8.81
C ALA A 340 31.10 -34.47 -8.53
N ARG A 341 32.29 -34.35 -7.94
CA ARG A 341 33.02 -33.08 -7.85
C ARG A 341 34.23 -33.16 -8.76
N CYS A 342 34.22 -32.39 -9.84
CA CYS A 342 35.40 -32.22 -10.68
C CYS A 342 36.49 -31.47 -9.90
N THR A 343 37.74 -31.93 -10.03
CA THR A 343 38.91 -31.29 -9.42
C THR A 343 39.79 -30.57 -10.44
N ASN A 344 39.36 -30.57 -11.71
CA ASN A 344 39.92 -29.79 -12.80
C ASN A 344 38.81 -29.35 -13.79
N ALA A 345 39.16 -28.45 -14.71
CA ALA A 345 38.20 -27.72 -15.54
C ALA A 345 37.49 -28.58 -16.60
N ASP A 346 38.13 -29.66 -17.08
CA ASP A 346 37.58 -30.60 -18.06
C ASP A 346 36.95 -31.85 -17.39
N CYS A 347 36.93 -31.90 -16.06
CA CYS A 347 36.46 -33.02 -15.24
C CYS A 347 37.15 -34.37 -15.50
N SER A 348 38.36 -34.39 -16.10
CA SER A 348 39.12 -35.64 -16.23
C SER A 348 39.57 -36.18 -14.87
N ALA A 349 39.79 -35.30 -13.89
CA ALA A 349 40.00 -35.61 -12.48
C ALA A 349 38.75 -35.23 -11.65
N LYS A 350 38.29 -36.15 -10.80
CA LYS A 350 37.05 -35.99 -10.02
C LYS A 350 37.02 -36.88 -8.78
N ASN A 351 36.18 -36.51 -7.83
CA ASN A 351 35.72 -37.34 -6.72
C ASN A 351 34.27 -37.76 -6.96
N ILE A 352 33.95 -39.04 -6.74
CA ILE A 352 32.58 -39.59 -6.86
C ILE A 352 32.10 -40.07 -5.50
N THR A 353 30.89 -39.70 -5.13
CA THR A 353 30.25 -40.06 -3.86
C THR A 353 28.84 -40.60 -4.11
N SER A 354 28.49 -41.75 -3.52
CA SER A 354 27.08 -42.15 -3.40
C SER A 354 26.44 -41.39 -2.23
N VAL A 355 25.44 -40.57 -2.53
CA VAL A 355 24.88 -39.60 -1.59
C VAL A 355 23.73 -40.23 -0.81
N ASP A 356 22.69 -40.70 -1.48
CA ASP A 356 21.59 -41.43 -0.88
C ASP A 356 21.48 -42.80 -1.56
N THR A 357 21.46 -43.87 -0.76
CA THR A 357 21.46 -45.25 -1.23
C THR A 357 20.33 -46.09 -0.61
N SER A 358 19.41 -45.45 0.11
CA SER A 358 18.32 -46.14 0.81
C SER A 358 17.05 -46.15 -0.04
N GLY A 359 16.84 -47.24 -0.78
CA GLY A 359 15.69 -47.39 -1.70
C GLY A 359 16.00 -46.89 -3.10
N ASP A 360 14.97 -46.68 -3.92
CA ASP A 360 15.06 -45.98 -5.21
C ASP A 360 14.95 -44.48 -4.97
N VAL A 361 16.08 -43.78 -5.13
CA VAL A 361 16.28 -42.38 -4.80
C VAL A 361 17.13 -41.67 -5.84
N GLY A 362 16.89 -40.37 -6.06
CA GLY A 362 17.79 -39.51 -6.83
C GLY A 362 17.28 -39.11 -8.22
N LYS A 363 16.08 -39.56 -8.60
CA LYS A 363 15.45 -39.10 -9.85
C LYS A 363 15.14 -37.61 -9.79
N TYR A 364 15.24 -36.96 -10.96
CA TYR A 364 14.99 -35.53 -11.13
C TYR A 364 15.85 -34.62 -10.25
N ALA A 365 17.10 -35.01 -9.97
CA ALA A 365 17.97 -34.26 -9.08
C ALA A 365 18.16 -32.80 -9.55
N SER A 366 18.18 -31.86 -8.61
CA SER A 366 18.48 -30.45 -8.86
C SER A 366 19.50 -29.95 -7.84
N ILE A 367 20.61 -29.37 -8.30
CA ILE A 367 21.72 -28.95 -7.44
C ILE A 367 21.93 -27.43 -7.44
N LYS A 368 22.20 -26.88 -6.26
CA LYS A 368 22.78 -25.55 -6.06
C LYS A 368 23.88 -25.60 -5.00
N LEU A 369 24.75 -24.61 -4.98
CA LEU A 369 25.77 -24.46 -3.94
C LEU A 369 25.35 -23.37 -2.98
N GLY A 370 25.41 -23.65 -1.68
CA GLY A 370 25.18 -22.66 -0.63
C GLY A 370 26.28 -21.61 -0.58
N ALA A 371 26.08 -20.57 0.25
CA ALA A 371 27.12 -19.59 0.56
C ALA A 371 28.34 -20.23 1.24
N ASP A 372 28.13 -21.36 1.92
CA ASP A 372 29.15 -22.26 2.46
C ASP A 372 29.94 -23.03 1.38
N THR A 373 29.59 -22.84 0.10
CA THR A 373 30.12 -23.54 -1.09
C THR A 373 29.76 -25.02 -1.18
N PHE A 374 28.93 -25.53 -0.26
CA PHE A 374 28.55 -26.93 -0.21
C PHE A 374 27.26 -27.21 -0.99
N PRO A 375 27.13 -28.38 -1.61
CA PRO A 375 25.92 -28.71 -2.36
C PRO A 375 24.66 -28.81 -1.52
N ARG A 376 23.57 -28.28 -2.09
CA ARG A 376 22.18 -28.56 -1.74
C ARG A 376 21.57 -29.29 -2.93
N ILE A 377 20.96 -30.45 -2.72
CA ILE A 377 20.43 -31.30 -3.80
C ILE A 377 19.00 -31.69 -3.48
N SER A 378 18.01 -31.19 -4.23
CA SER A 378 16.64 -31.72 -4.16
C SER A 378 16.48 -32.89 -5.12
N TYR A 379 15.68 -33.89 -4.74
CA TYR A 379 15.46 -35.08 -5.55
C TYR A 379 14.18 -35.82 -5.14
N TYR A 380 13.70 -36.68 -6.04
CA TYR A 380 12.56 -37.55 -5.79
C TYR A 380 13.02 -38.89 -5.18
N GLY A 381 12.42 -39.27 -4.05
CA GLY A 381 12.56 -40.58 -3.43
C GLY A 381 11.42 -41.49 -3.86
N VAL A 382 11.63 -42.30 -4.88
CA VAL A 382 10.60 -43.13 -5.53
C VAL A 382 10.03 -44.18 -4.58
N SER A 383 10.87 -44.83 -3.76
CA SER A 383 10.41 -45.90 -2.86
C SER A 383 9.36 -45.45 -1.84
N ASN A 384 9.45 -44.20 -1.38
CA ASN A 384 8.52 -43.61 -0.42
C ASN A 384 7.64 -42.52 -1.05
N THR A 385 7.75 -42.34 -2.36
CA THR A 385 7.07 -41.31 -3.16
C THR A 385 7.18 -39.90 -2.57
N GLU A 386 8.37 -39.51 -2.11
CA GLU A 386 8.59 -38.29 -1.32
C GLU A 386 9.56 -37.31 -1.99
N LEU A 387 9.45 -36.02 -1.65
CA LEU A 387 10.45 -35.02 -1.99
C LEU A 387 11.54 -35.03 -0.91
N LYS A 388 12.79 -35.17 -1.31
CA LYS A 388 13.95 -35.17 -0.41
C LYS A 388 14.91 -34.04 -0.75
N LEU A 389 15.66 -33.60 0.27
CA LEU A 389 16.72 -32.61 0.16
C LEU A 389 17.98 -33.13 0.84
N VAL A 390 19.12 -33.04 0.15
CA VAL A 390 20.45 -33.23 0.72
C VAL A 390 21.05 -31.87 1.05
N GLN A 391 21.57 -31.74 2.26
CA GLN A 391 22.52 -30.71 2.65
C GLN A 391 23.89 -31.36 2.86
N CYS A 392 24.81 -31.17 1.92
CA CYS A 392 26.18 -31.61 2.13
C CYS A 392 26.86 -30.71 3.16
N THR A 393 27.59 -31.30 4.11
CA THR A 393 28.35 -30.57 5.13
C THR A 393 29.84 -30.50 4.81
N ASN A 394 30.24 -31.04 3.66
CA ASN A 394 31.55 -30.88 3.07
C ASN A 394 31.46 -30.87 1.54
N ALA A 395 32.56 -30.48 0.88
CA ALA A 395 32.56 -30.23 -0.55
C ALA A 395 32.49 -31.49 -1.44
N ASP A 396 32.88 -32.67 -0.93
CA ASP A 396 32.75 -33.95 -1.65
C ASP A 396 31.42 -34.66 -1.35
N CYS A 397 30.56 -34.04 -0.53
CA CYS A 397 29.32 -34.60 0.01
C CYS A 397 29.48 -35.97 0.69
N SER A 398 30.66 -36.27 1.24
CA SER A 398 30.87 -37.51 1.99
C SER A 398 30.22 -37.45 3.38
N THR A 399 30.09 -36.25 3.95
CA THR A 399 29.24 -35.95 5.10
C THR A 399 28.08 -35.08 4.65
N LYS A 400 26.86 -35.45 5.05
CA LYS A 400 25.63 -34.75 4.66
C LYS A 400 24.50 -35.01 5.65
N ASN A 401 23.49 -34.15 5.59
CA ASN A 401 22.17 -34.36 6.17
C ASN A 401 21.19 -34.63 5.02
N ILE A 402 20.35 -35.64 5.18
CA ILE A 402 19.26 -35.95 4.24
C ILE A 402 17.96 -35.78 4.99
N VAL A 403 17.05 -35.02 4.41
CA VAL A 403 15.74 -34.71 4.99
C VAL A 403 14.64 -35.04 3.99
N THR A 404 13.51 -35.50 4.51
CA THR A 404 12.25 -35.57 3.76
C THR A 404 11.59 -34.20 3.88
N ALA A 405 11.55 -33.45 2.77
CA ALA A 405 10.97 -32.11 2.73
C ALA A 405 9.43 -32.16 2.62
N GLU A 406 8.88 -33.21 2.00
CA GLU A 406 7.43 -33.43 1.88
C GLU A 406 7.13 -34.90 1.54
N ASN A 407 6.08 -35.49 2.14
CA ASN A 407 5.70 -36.89 1.97
C ASN A 407 4.19 -37.16 2.09
N ALA A 408 3.33 -36.15 2.05
CA ALA A 408 1.89 -36.32 2.23
C ALA A 408 1.21 -37.15 1.13
N ALA A 409 1.84 -37.33 -0.03
CA ALA A 409 1.35 -38.09 -1.17
C ALA A 409 2.52 -38.47 -2.11
N ASP A 410 2.24 -38.91 -3.35
CA ASP A 410 3.28 -39.05 -4.39
C ASP A 410 3.71 -37.68 -4.93
N VAL A 411 4.80 -37.17 -4.35
CA VAL A 411 5.28 -35.80 -4.49
C VAL A 411 6.78 -35.75 -4.76
N GLY A 412 7.25 -34.72 -5.45
CA GLY A 412 8.68 -34.42 -5.61
C GLY A 412 9.24 -34.71 -7.00
N GLN A 413 8.42 -35.20 -7.93
CA GLN A 413 8.83 -35.42 -9.31
C GLN A 413 9.20 -34.09 -10.00
N TYR A 414 10.16 -34.13 -10.93
CA TYR A 414 10.62 -32.95 -11.68
C TYR A 414 11.02 -31.76 -10.79
N THR A 415 11.67 -32.03 -9.66
CA THR A 415 12.06 -30.98 -8.71
C THR A 415 13.07 -30.00 -9.32
N SER A 416 12.90 -28.72 -9.02
CA SER A 416 13.84 -27.65 -9.37
C SER A 416 14.17 -26.83 -8.14
N LEU A 417 15.47 -26.65 -7.89
CA LEU A 417 16.01 -26.00 -6.70
C LEU A 417 16.68 -24.66 -7.05
N ALA A 418 16.29 -23.63 -6.30
CA ALA A 418 17.04 -22.39 -6.13
C ALA A 418 17.33 -22.14 -4.65
N LEU A 419 18.29 -21.27 -4.35
CA LEU A 419 18.50 -20.76 -2.99
C LEU A 419 18.03 -19.32 -2.93
N GLY A 420 17.28 -18.97 -1.88
CA GLY A 420 16.87 -17.60 -1.61
C GLY A 420 18.05 -16.73 -1.18
N ALA A 421 17.81 -15.41 -1.06
CA ALA A 421 18.81 -14.49 -0.52
C ALA A 421 19.17 -14.78 0.96
N ASP A 422 18.27 -15.47 1.67
CA ASP A 422 18.48 -16.03 3.01
C ASP A 422 19.33 -17.32 3.01
N GLY A 423 19.73 -17.81 1.84
CA GLY A 423 20.51 -19.04 1.68
C GLY A 423 19.68 -20.32 1.71
N PHE A 424 18.38 -20.25 2.00
CA PHE A 424 17.53 -21.43 2.15
C PHE A 424 16.90 -21.87 0.84
N ALA A 425 16.62 -23.17 0.74
CA ALA A 425 16.10 -23.78 -0.46
C ALA A 425 14.70 -23.27 -0.85
N ARG A 426 14.49 -23.16 -2.17
CA ARG A 426 13.24 -22.83 -2.87
C ARG A 426 13.02 -23.92 -3.89
N ILE A 427 12.01 -24.74 -3.67
CA ILE A 427 11.85 -25.99 -4.41
C ILE A 427 10.48 -26.00 -5.07
N SER A 428 10.44 -25.99 -6.40
CA SER A 428 9.22 -26.32 -7.14
C SER A 428 9.23 -27.79 -7.52
N TYR A 429 8.08 -28.47 -7.48
CA TYR A 429 7.97 -29.89 -7.80
C TYR A 429 6.56 -30.27 -8.24
N TYR A 430 6.44 -31.40 -8.93
CA TYR A 430 5.17 -31.97 -9.34
C TYR A 430 4.64 -32.94 -8.27
N ASP A 431 3.39 -32.73 -7.87
CA ASP A 431 2.59 -33.66 -7.09
C ASP A 431 1.82 -34.55 -8.06
N ASN A 432 2.27 -35.80 -8.22
CA ASN A 432 1.67 -36.74 -9.15
C ASN A 432 0.31 -37.26 -8.65
N THR A 433 0.04 -37.20 -7.34
CA THR A 433 -1.26 -37.61 -6.79
C THR A 433 -2.34 -36.61 -7.17
N ASN A 434 -2.08 -35.33 -6.94
CA ASN A 434 -3.06 -34.26 -7.16
C ASN A 434 -2.97 -33.60 -8.55
N LYS A 435 -1.92 -33.92 -9.32
CA LYS A 435 -1.60 -33.31 -10.62
C LYS A 435 -1.25 -31.81 -10.52
N ASP A 436 -0.72 -31.40 -9.37
CA ASP A 436 -0.42 -30.00 -9.06
C ASP A 436 1.07 -29.68 -9.21
N LEU A 437 1.37 -28.44 -9.63
CA LEU A 437 2.67 -27.82 -9.39
C LEU A 437 2.68 -27.28 -7.96
N LYS A 438 3.58 -27.79 -7.13
CA LYS A 438 3.77 -27.34 -5.74
C LYS A 438 5.11 -26.63 -5.57
N PHE A 439 5.18 -25.80 -4.55
CA PHE A 439 6.35 -25.02 -4.20
C PHE A 439 6.56 -25.05 -2.69
N ILE A 440 7.80 -25.29 -2.28
CA ILE A 440 8.24 -25.19 -0.88
C ILE A 440 9.27 -24.07 -0.75
N LYS A 441 9.02 -23.20 0.23
CA LYS A 441 9.97 -22.23 0.75
C LYS A 441 10.53 -22.77 2.06
N CYS A 442 11.76 -23.28 2.06
CA CYS A 442 12.41 -23.70 3.30
C CYS A 442 12.75 -22.47 4.16
N THR A 443 12.47 -22.54 5.46
CA THR A 443 12.75 -21.47 6.44
C THR A 443 13.99 -21.75 7.29
N ASP A 444 14.58 -22.92 7.12
CA ASP A 444 15.87 -23.34 7.67
C ASP A 444 16.63 -24.18 6.64
N ASP A 445 17.88 -24.50 6.94
CA ASP A 445 18.75 -25.34 6.10
C ASP A 445 18.23 -26.79 5.96
N ALA A 446 17.50 -27.27 6.96
CA ALA A 446 16.96 -28.62 7.04
C ALA A 446 15.59 -28.78 6.36
N CYS A 447 15.04 -27.70 5.80
CA CYS A 447 13.68 -27.64 5.27
C CYS A 447 12.66 -28.33 6.18
N SER A 448 12.75 -28.06 7.49
CA SER A 448 11.92 -28.72 8.49
C SER A 448 10.43 -28.49 8.23
N PRO A 449 9.55 -29.47 8.45
CA PRO A 449 8.11 -29.30 8.29
C PRO A 449 7.60 -28.15 9.16
N TYR A 450 6.78 -27.29 8.55
CA TYR A 450 6.36 -26.00 9.10
C TYR A 450 5.56 -26.17 10.40
N ALA A 451 6.05 -25.57 11.50
CA ALA A 451 5.23 -25.33 12.69
C ALA A 451 4.37 -24.09 12.41
N VAL A 452 3.06 -24.30 12.24
CA VAL A 452 2.11 -23.38 11.60
C VAL A 452 1.71 -22.13 12.40
N GLN A 453 2.34 -21.83 13.52
CA GLN A 453 2.07 -20.61 14.28
C GLN A 453 3.39 -19.89 14.57
N SER A 454 3.37 -18.56 14.51
CA SER A 454 4.53 -17.72 14.80
C SER A 454 4.02 -16.44 15.43
N ASP A 455 3.92 -16.48 16.75
CA ASP A 455 3.53 -15.33 17.55
C ASP A 455 4.76 -14.45 17.74
N ALA A 456 4.57 -13.15 17.57
CA ALA A 456 5.64 -12.18 17.65
C ALA A 456 5.56 -11.40 18.97
N ALA A 457 6.70 -11.00 19.52
CA ALA A 457 6.74 -10.18 20.71
C ALA A 457 7.84 -9.12 20.69
N GLN A 458 7.54 -7.97 21.29
CA GLN A 458 8.47 -6.86 21.49
C GLN A 458 8.47 -6.44 22.95
N SER A 459 9.65 -6.37 23.58
CA SER A 459 9.77 -5.84 24.94
C SER A 459 9.80 -4.31 24.98
N PHE A 460 9.34 -3.75 26.08
CA PHE A 460 9.45 -2.33 26.39
C PHE A 460 9.51 -2.10 27.90
N GLN A 461 10.00 -0.93 28.30
CA GLN A 461 10.11 -0.52 29.69
C GLN A 461 9.46 0.86 29.87
N PRO A 462 8.33 0.99 30.60
CA PRO A 462 7.70 2.27 30.84
C PRO A 462 8.65 3.24 31.55
N SER A 463 8.64 4.50 31.16
CA SER A 463 9.43 5.57 31.80
C SER A 463 8.70 6.24 32.98
N THR A 464 7.40 5.98 33.13
CA THR A 464 6.55 6.46 34.22
C THR A 464 5.55 5.38 34.62
N SER A 465 5.08 5.42 35.89
CA SER A 465 4.02 4.53 36.35
C SER A 465 2.66 5.17 36.07
N SER A 466 1.88 4.60 35.14
CA SER A 466 0.52 5.05 34.81
C SER A 466 -0.29 3.92 34.16
N ALA A 467 -1.61 4.09 34.08
CA ALA A 467 -2.49 3.12 33.42
C ALA A 467 -2.14 2.98 31.94
N LEU A 468 -2.08 1.74 31.43
CA LEU A 468 -1.98 1.48 30.00
C LEU A 468 -3.24 1.99 29.29
N SER A 469 -3.08 2.73 28.19
CA SER A 469 -4.22 3.21 27.39
C SER A 469 -4.36 2.42 26.09
N LYS A 470 -3.31 2.43 25.27
CA LYS A 470 -3.28 1.73 23.97
C LYS A 470 -1.85 1.42 23.58
N VAL A 471 -1.70 0.55 22.59
CA VAL A 471 -0.46 0.39 21.84
C VAL A 471 -0.71 0.64 20.37
N SER A 472 0.25 1.21 19.65
CA SER A 472 0.25 1.13 18.19
C SER A 472 1.23 0.06 17.74
N VAL A 473 0.80 -0.78 16.80
CA VAL A 473 1.66 -1.74 16.09
C VAL A 473 1.74 -1.36 14.62
N TYR A 474 2.91 -1.45 14.01
CA TYR A 474 3.10 -1.15 12.59
C TYR A 474 3.00 -2.45 11.78
N VAL A 475 1.82 -2.70 11.22
CA VAL A 475 1.45 -4.02 10.67
C VAL A 475 0.84 -3.90 9.27
N LYS A 476 0.92 -4.99 8.51
CA LYS A 476 0.14 -5.23 7.28
C LYS A 476 -0.46 -6.62 7.33
N LYS A 477 -1.47 -6.88 6.48
CA LYS A 477 -2.02 -8.22 6.30
C LYS A 477 -1.78 -8.76 4.89
N THR A 478 -1.66 -10.07 4.79
CA THR A 478 -1.72 -10.82 3.53
C THR A 478 -2.99 -11.66 3.56
N GLY A 479 -3.78 -11.64 2.48
CA GLY A 479 -5.08 -12.32 2.43
C GLY A 479 -6.12 -11.67 3.37
N ALA A 480 -6.97 -12.50 3.95
CA ALA A 480 -8.04 -12.15 4.87
C ALA A 480 -7.90 -12.88 6.23
N PRO A 481 -6.85 -12.59 7.03
CA PRO A 481 -6.68 -13.18 8.35
C PRO A 481 -7.88 -12.86 9.25
N PRO A 482 -8.24 -13.75 10.19
CA PRO A 482 -9.13 -13.38 11.28
C PRO A 482 -8.47 -12.32 12.18
N ASP A 483 -9.27 -11.64 13.00
CA ASP A 483 -8.77 -10.70 14.00
C ASP A 483 -7.69 -11.36 14.88
N ALA A 484 -6.60 -10.65 15.12
CA ALA A 484 -5.52 -11.09 16.01
C ALA A 484 -5.70 -10.53 17.42
N THR A 485 -5.05 -11.16 18.38
CA THR A 485 -5.03 -10.68 19.77
C THR A 485 -3.69 -10.02 20.08
N ILE A 486 -3.74 -8.79 20.57
CA ILE A 486 -2.58 -8.12 21.17
C ILE A 486 -2.66 -8.26 22.68
N ARG A 487 -1.56 -8.68 23.30
CA ARG A 487 -1.46 -8.78 24.77
C ARG A 487 -0.30 -7.99 25.30
N ILE A 488 -0.48 -7.42 26.48
CA ILE A 488 0.63 -7.03 27.34
C ILE A 488 0.84 -8.14 28.35
N VAL A 489 2.06 -8.65 28.46
CA VAL A 489 2.42 -9.70 29.42
C VAL A 489 3.62 -9.29 30.26
N ASN A 490 3.71 -9.84 31.47
CA ASN A 490 4.88 -9.62 32.32
C ASN A 490 6.12 -10.32 31.74
N ASN A 491 7.29 -9.73 31.97
CA ASN A 491 8.57 -10.35 31.65
C ASN A 491 8.84 -11.59 32.52
N ASN A 492 9.31 -12.67 31.91
CA ASN A 492 9.74 -13.89 32.58
C ASN A 492 11.22 -14.17 32.23
N SER A 493 12.14 -13.57 32.98
CA SER A 493 13.59 -13.76 32.79
C SER A 493 14.11 -13.45 31.37
N GLY A 494 13.60 -12.36 30.77
CA GLY A 494 14.05 -11.89 29.46
C GLY A 494 13.29 -12.47 28.28
N VAL A 495 12.18 -13.18 28.51
CA VAL A 495 11.21 -13.60 27.48
C VAL A 495 9.78 -13.26 27.93
N PRO A 496 8.80 -13.20 27.00
CA PRO A 496 7.38 -13.07 27.36
C PRO A 496 6.92 -14.19 28.29
N GLY A 497 6.20 -13.84 29.35
CA GLY A 497 5.55 -14.83 30.21
C GLY A 497 4.38 -15.55 29.51
N GLY A 498 4.02 -16.73 30.03
CA GLY A 498 2.88 -17.51 29.52
C GLY A 498 1.51 -16.93 29.87
N THR A 499 0.44 -17.66 29.57
CA THR A 499 -0.97 -17.22 29.70
C THR A 499 -1.36 -16.68 31.08
N GLY A 500 -0.76 -17.17 32.17
CA GLY A 500 -0.99 -16.67 33.54
C GLY A 500 -0.37 -15.30 33.85
N SER A 501 0.39 -14.72 32.92
CA SER A 501 1.11 -13.44 33.10
C SER A 501 0.52 -12.27 32.33
N VAL A 502 -0.66 -12.47 31.71
CA VAL A 502 -1.36 -11.45 30.93
C VAL A 502 -1.80 -10.30 31.83
N VAL A 503 -1.39 -9.10 31.43
CA VAL A 503 -1.67 -7.83 32.10
C VAL A 503 -2.85 -7.14 31.43
N ALA A 504 -2.88 -7.12 30.10
CA ALA A 504 -3.97 -6.53 29.31
C ALA A 504 -4.15 -7.27 27.98
N THR A 505 -5.36 -7.23 27.44
CA THR A 505 -5.71 -7.84 26.15
C THR A 505 -6.50 -6.86 25.28
N GLY A 506 -6.14 -6.78 24.00
CA GLY A 506 -6.79 -5.96 22.99
C GLY A 506 -6.92 -6.73 21.66
N THR A 507 -7.80 -6.26 20.79
CA THR A 507 -8.08 -6.91 19.50
C THR A 507 -7.49 -6.08 18.36
N LEU A 508 -6.69 -6.71 17.51
CA LEU A 508 -6.25 -6.17 16.23
C LEU A 508 -7.23 -6.60 15.15
N GLY A 509 -8.13 -5.69 14.76
CA GLY A 509 -9.17 -5.97 13.77
C GLY A 509 -8.61 -6.13 12.36
N ALA A 510 -8.90 -7.23 11.68
CA ALA A 510 -8.49 -7.48 10.29
C ALA A 510 -9.02 -6.42 9.31
N ALA A 511 -10.19 -5.84 9.58
CA ALA A 511 -10.81 -4.84 8.73
C ALA A 511 -10.06 -3.50 8.71
N SER A 512 -9.34 -3.14 9.78
CA SER A 512 -8.63 -1.85 9.88
C SER A 512 -7.25 -1.88 9.23
N VAL A 513 -6.76 -3.05 8.82
CA VAL A 513 -5.40 -3.24 8.30
C VAL A 513 -5.43 -3.55 6.80
N GLY A 514 -4.66 -2.79 6.03
CA GLY A 514 -4.50 -2.98 4.59
C GLY A 514 -3.34 -3.91 4.21
N THR A 515 -3.08 -4.02 2.91
CA THR A 515 -1.93 -4.78 2.37
C THR A 515 -0.60 -4.02 2.47
N GLY A 516 -0.64 -2.70 2.65
CA GLY A 516 0.51 -1.87 3.01
C GLY A 516 0.69 -1.77 4.54
N TYR A 517 1.90 -1.48 4.98
CA TYR A 517 2.17 -1.27 6.41
C TYR A 517 1.49 0.01 6.90
N VAL A 518 0.78 -0.10 8.01
CA VAL A 518 0.05 1.00 8.64
C VAL A 518 0.18 0.90 10.16
N TRP A 519 0.21 2.06 10.82
CA TRP A 519 0.12 2.12 12.28
C TRP A 519 -1.32 1.86 12.71
N ILE A 520 -1.52 0.84 13.53
CA ILE A 520 -2.84 0.50 14.07
C ILE A 520 -2.82 0.61 15.57
N ASP A 521 -3.71 1.44 16.08
CA ASP A 521 -3.97 1.57 17.50
C ASP A 521 -4.84 0.41 18.00
N VAL A 522 -4.35 -0.27 19.02
CA VAL A 522 -5.05 -1.34 19.72
C VAL A 522 -5.30 -0.90 21.15
N GLY A 523 -6.58 -0.65 21.44
CA GLY A 523 -7.07 -0.40 22.80
C GLY A 523 -7.21 -1.72 23.57
N PHE A 524 -7.19 -1.63 24.89
CA PHE A 524 -7.30 -2.79 25.78
C PHE A 524 -8.64 -2.83 26.51
N SER A 525 -9.12 -4.03 26.83
CA SER A 525 -10.35 -4.23 27.61
C SER A 525 -10.23 -3.82 29.09
N SER A 526 -9.00 -3.62 29.56
CA SER A 526 -8.68 -3.08 30.87
C SER A 526 -7.43 -2.21 30.76
N ASN A 527 -7.33 -1.20 31.64
CA ASN A 527 -6.26 -0.22 31.64
C ASN A 527 -5.40 -0.35 32.91
N PRO A 528 -4.62 -1.45 33.05
CA PRO A 528 -3.82 -1.70 34.24
C PRO A 528 -2.67 -0.71 34.37
N THR A 529 -2.30 -0.36 35.60
CA THR A 529 -1.11 0.47 35.87
C THR A 529 0.16 -0.30 35.55
N LEU A 530 0.92 0.17 34.55
CA LEU A 530 2.27 -0.29 34.30
C LEU A 530 3.24 0.43 35.24
N THR A 531 4.30 -0.26 35.68
CA THR A 531 5.27 0.30 36.63
C THR A 531 6.51 0.82 35.91
N ASN A 532 6.96 2.02 36.27
CA ASN A 532 8.21 2.61 35.77
C ASN A 532 9.38 1.64 35.96
N GLY A 533 10.16 1.44 34.91
CA GLY A 533 11.37 0.62 34.97
C GLY A 533 11.11 -0.89 34.94
N THR A 534 9.88 -1.36 34.84
CA THR A 534 9.55 -2.79 34.72
C THR A 534 9.45 -3.19 33.24
N THR A 535 10.11 -4.28 32.84
CA THR A 535 9.98 -4.81 31.48
C THR A 535 8.63 -5.51 31.27
N TYR A 536 7.94 -5.13 30.21
CA TYR A 536 6.73 -5.80 29.71
C TYR A 536 6.94 -6.20 28.25
N TRP A 537 6.06 -7.07 27.75
CA TRP A 537 6.10 -7.53 26.36
C TRP A 537 4.75 -7.29 25.69
N ILE A 538 4.79 -6.71 24.49
CA ILE A 538 3.66 -6.71 23.55
C ILE A 538 3.74 -8.03 22.78
N VAL A 539 2.70 -8.86 22.84
CA VAL A 539 2.61 -10.12 22.10
C VAL A 539 1.49 -9.99 21.07
N LEU A 540 1.82 -10.23 19.80
CA LEU A 540 0.85 -10.40 18.72
C LEU A 540 0.65 -11.91 18.51
N ASP A 541 -0.56 -12.36 18.83
CA ASP A 541 -1.02 -13.73 18.70
C ASP A 541 -2.04 -13.81 17.57
N GLY A 542 -1.64 -14.46 16.48
CA GLY A 542 -2.42 -14.59 15.26
C GLY A 542 -2.72 -16.06 14.94
N GLY A 543 -3.89 -16.31 14.36
CA GLY A 543 -4.25 -17.65 13.90
C GLY A 543 -3.29 -18.19 12.84
N SER A 544 -3.09 -19.50 12.84
CA SER A 544 -2.24 -20.22 11.89
C SER A 544 -2.86 -20.28 10.49
N ASP A 545 -2.33 -19.54 9.51
CA ASP A 545 -2.78 -19.61 8.12
C ASP A 545 -1.67 -19.15 7.14
N LEU A 546 -1.44 -19.92 6.07
CA LEU A 546 -0.38 -19.69 5.08
C LEU A 546 -0.73 -18.63 4.01
N SER A 547 -2.01 -18.32 3.87
CA SER A 547 -2.53 -17.35 2.90
C SER A 547 -3.09 -16.09 3.57
N ASN A 548 -3.45 -16.21 4.85
CA ASN A 548 -4.15 -15.18 5.61
C ASN A 548 -3.40 -14.85 6.91
N TYR A 549 -2.37 -14.00 6.86
CA TYR A 549 -1.49 -13.76 8.01
C TYR A 549 -1.12 -12.29 8.21
N TRP A 550 -0.55 -12.02 9.39
CA TRP A 550 -0.10 -10.72 9.84
C TRP A 550 1.42 -10.57 9.66
N ALA A 551 1.87 -9.38 9.28
CA ALA A 551 3.30 -9.04 9.28
C ALA A 551 3.52 -7.76 10.11
N TRP A 552 4.48 -7.80 11.02
CA TRP A 552 4.88 -6.67 11.86
C TRP A 552 6.22 -6.12 11.34
N GLY A 553 6.27 -4.81 11.06
CA GLY A 553 7.51 -4.15 10.63
C GLY A 553 8.56 -4.19 11.76
N TYR A 554 9.82 -4.45 11.41
CA TYR A 554 10.92 -4.52 12.37
C TYR A 554 12.20 -3.87 11.80
N ASP A 555 13.12 -3.52 12.69
CA ASP A 555 14.43 -2.93 12.42
C ASP A 555 15.54 -3.88 12.90
N THR A 556 16.66 -3.89 12.20
CA THR A 556 17.85 -4.71 12.50
C THR A 556 18.93 -3.96 13.28
N ALA A 557 18.73 -2.68 13.58
CA ALA A 557 19.71 -1.77 14.15
C ALA A 557 19.48 -1.39 15.63
N ASP A 558 18.59 -2.08 16.36
CA ASP A 558 18.27 -1.82 17.78
C ASP A 558 18.04 -0.34 18.14
N PRO A 559 17.10 0.35 17.45
CA PRO A 559 16.83 1.76 17.71
C PRO A 559 16.31 2.04 19.12
N TYR A 560 15.81 1.04 19.84
CA TYR A 560 15.28 1.16 21.20
C TYR A 560 16.08 0.29 22.18
N GLY A 561 17.14 0.85 22.78
CA GLY A 561 18.12 0.09 23.59
C GLY A 561 17.65 -0.59 24.89
N SER A 562 16.35 -0.59 25.19
CA SER A 562 15.72 -1.40 26.25
C SER A 562 14.74 -2.45 25.70
N GLY A 563 14.67 -2.58 24.37
CA GLY A 563 13.81 -3.48 23.63
C GLY A 563 14.52 -4.73 23.15
N GLN A 564 13.73 -5.74 22.85
CA GLN A 564 14.12 -7.00 22.25
C GLN A 564 12.91 -7.53 21.48
N ALA A 565 13.12 -7.92 20.22
CA ALA A 565 12.13 -8.63 19.43
C ALA A 565 12.35 -10.16 19.48
N LYS A 566 11.28 -10.90 19.73
CA LYS A 566 11.28 -12.38 19.77
C LYS A 566 10.08 -12.95 19.03
N TYR A 567 10.17 -14.23 18.66
CA TYR A 567 9.04 -14.99 18.14
C TYR A 567 8.94 -16.38 18.79
N SER A 568 7.73 -16.92 18.87
CA SER A 568 7.43 -18.25 19.41
C SER A 568 6.58 -19.03 18.40
N PRO A 569 6.79 -20.34 18.22
CA PRO A 569 5.90 -21.17 17.43
C PRO A 569 4.45 -21.18 17.93
N ASP A 570 4.22 -20.98 19.22
CA ASP A 570 2.90 -20.83 19.82
C ASP A 570 3.08 -20.24 21.22
N TRP A 571 2.59 -19.03 21.47
CA TRP A 571 2.60 -18.40 22.78
C TRP A 571 1.58 -19.03 23.73
N SER A 572 0.47 -19.54 23.20
CA SER A 572 -0.61 -20.16 23.97
C SER A 572 -0.24 -21.54 24.50
N ALA A 573 0.88 -22.12 24.06
CA ALA A 573 1.45 -23.32 24.63
C ALA A 573 1.69 -23.16 26.14
N GLY A 574 1.49 -24.23 26.93
CA GLY A 574 1.70 -24.19 28.39
C GLY A 574 3.13 -23.81 28.82
N SER A 575 4.10 -23.90 27.91
CA SER A 575 5.48 -23.42 28.09
C SER A 575 6.03 -22.95 26.73
N PRO A 576 5.78 -21.69 26.34
CA PRO A 576 6.16 -21.20 25.01
C PRO A 576 7.68 -21.02 24.91
N THR A 577 8.23 -21.41 23.77
CA THR A 577 9.67 -21.28 23.48
C THR A 577 9.92 -20.06 22.61
N TRP A 578 10.76 -19.14 23.07
CA TRP A 578 11.00 -17.86 22.41
C TRP A 578 12.39 -17.77 21.79
N THR A 579 12.43 -17.38 20.52
CA THR A 579 13.67 -17.19 19.73
C THR A 579 13.83 -15.72 19.37
N ASN A 580 15.07 -15.23 19.30
CA ASN A 580 15.36 -13.87 18.85
C ASN A 580 15.01 -13.69 17.37
N VAL A 581 14.37 -12.58 17.03
CA VAL A 581 14.16 -12.22 15.62
C VAL A 581 15.51 -11.99 14.95
N ASN A 582 15.68 -12.50 13.73
CA ASN A 582 16.94 -12.44 12.97
C ASN A 582 18.18 -13.00 13.70
N GLY A 583 18.00 -13.88 14.69
CA GLY A 583 19.10 -14.44 15.49
C GLY A 583 19.88 -13.42 16.33
N SER A 584 19.41 -12.17 16.41
CA SER A 584 20.11 -11.04 17.02
C SER A 584 19.38 -10.54 18.26
N SER A 585 20.12 -10.13 19.29
CA SER A 585 19.56 -9.35 20.40
C SER A 585 19.29 -7.89 20.01
N ASN A 586 19.67 -7.47 18.81
CA ASN A 586 19.71 -6.06 18.43
C ASN A 586 18.59 -5.74 17.42
N SER A 587 17.41 -6.32 17.59
CA SER A 587 16.27 -6.09 16.69
C SER A 587 15.05 -5.65 17.48
N ASP A 588 14.34 -4.66 16.93
CA ASP A 588 13.09 -4.14 17.48
C ASP A 588 11.98 -4.22 16.45
N MET A 589 10.78 -4.64 16.85
CA MET A 589 9.57 -4.41 16.06
C MET A 589 9.12 -2.96 16.23
N ALA A 590 8.52 -2.36 15.20
CA ALA A 590 8.03 -0.99 15.26
C ALA A 590 6.76 -0.91 16.13
N PHE A 591 6.85 -0.21 17.26
CA PHE A 591 5.77 -0.13 18.24
C PHE A 591 5.66 1.26 18.86
N LYS A 592 4.50 1.57 19.43
CA LYS A 592 4.26 2.71 20.31
C LYS A 592 3.45 2.26 21.51
N VAL A 593 3.84 2.63 22.72
CA VAL A 593 3.05 2.40 23.94
C VAL A 593 2.57 3.74 24.47
N TYR A 594 1.28 3.83 24.76
CA TYR A 594 0.67 5.01 25.34
C TYR A 594 0.09 4.68 26.71
N LEU A 595 0.45 5.50 27.69
CA LEU A 595 -0.18 5.45 29.01
C LEU A 595 -1.28 6.50 29.07
N ALA A 596 -2.33 6.23 29.84
CA ALA A 596 -3.40 7.18 30.11
C ALA A 596 -2.81 8.47 30.68
N GLY A 597 -3.26 9.60 30.13
CA GLY A 597 -3.09 10.89 30.78
C GLY A 597 -3.83 10.92 32.12
N ALA A 598 -3.60 11.97 32.90
CA ALA A 598 -4.34 12.19 34.14
C ALA A 598 -5.86 12.19 33.87
N THR A 599 -6.67 11.72 34.82
CA THR A 599 -8.13 11.88 34.79
C THR A 599 -8.45 13.34 34.50
N THR A 600 -9.29 13.59 33.50
CA THR A 600 -9.55 14.97 33.09
C THR A 600 -10.48 15.67 34.07
N LYS A 601 -10.39 16.99 34.08
CA LYS A 601 -11.22 17.81 34.96
C LYS A 601 -11.67 19.10 34.30
N ILE A 602 -12.78 19.62 34.82
CA ILE A 602 -13.12 21.05 34.74
C ILE A 602 -12.69 21.69 36.05
N ASP A 603 -11.81 22.69 36.00
CA ASP A 603 -11.25 23.37 37.18
C ASP A 603 -11.36 24.90 37.09
N GLY A 604 -12.12 25.52 37.99
CA GLY A 604 -12.12 26.99 38.14
C GLY A 604 -12.89 27.78 37.07
N VAL A 605 -13.78 27.14 36.29
CA VAL A 605 -14.51 27.76 35.17
C VAL A 605 -16.02 27.78 35.41
N LEU A 606 -16.72 28.79 34.88
CA LEU A 606 -18.19 28.83 34.80
C LEU A 606 -18.69 28.17 33.50
N VAL A 607 -19.56 27.18 33.60
CA VAL A 607 -20.28 26.53 32.49
C VAL A 607 -21.76 26.88 32.60
N THR A 608 -22.32 27.59 31.62
CA THR A 608 -23.74 28.00 31.70
C THR A 608 -24.72 26.91 31.23
N GLY A 609 -24.25 25.93 30.47
CA GLY A 609 -25.00 24.73 30.09
C GLY A 609 -24.63 23.52 30.94
N ASP A 610 -24.65 22.34 30.32
CA ASP A 610 -24.37 21.07 30.98
C ASP A 610 -22.88 20.73 30.98
N ALA A 611 -22.42 19.98 31.98
CA ALA A 611 -21.04 19.53 32.11
C ALA A 611 -20.93 18.00 32.12
N HIS A 612 -20.15 17.44 31.20
CA HIS A 612 -19.84 16.01 31.11
C HIS A 612 -18.34 15.79 31.28
N VAL A 613 -17.88 15.28 32.43
CA VAL A 613 -16.44 15.17 32.76
C VAL A 613 -16.18 14.17 33.89
N HIS A 614 -14.97 13.61 33.98
CA HIS A 614 -14.59 12.73 35.10
C HIS A 614 -14.62 13.45 36.46
N SER A 615 -13.97 14.61 36.56
CA SER A 615 -13.86 15.41 37.78
C SER A 615 -14.29 16.87 37.60
N ILE A 616 -15.10 17.40 38.52
CA ILE A 616 -15.43 18.83 38.61
C ILE A 616 -14.80 19.40 39.88
N MET A 617 -14.01 20.46 39.74
CA MET A 617 -13.27 21.10 40.84
C MET A 617 -13.40 22.63 40.78
N ASN A 618 -13.78 23.30 41.88
CA ASN A 618 -13.82 24.76 41.97
C ASN A 618 -14.59 25.47 40.84
N ALA A 619 -15.46 24.75 40.14
CA ALA A 619 -16.18 25.18 38.95
C ALA A 619 -17.64 25.47 39.27
N GLN A 620 -18.28 26.30 38.46
CA GLN A 620 -19.70 26.65 38.58
C GLN A 620 -20.44 26.10 37.37
N VAL A 621 -21.42 25.22 37.58
CA VAL A 621 -22.24 24.65 36.50
C VAL A 621 -23.68 25.12 36.70
N CYS A 622 -24.26 25.76 35.69
CA CYS A 622 -25.63 26.27 35.75
C CYS A 622 -26.68 25.28 35.23
N GLY A 623 -26.30 24.34 34.35
CA GLY A 623 -27.12 23.22 33.88
C GLY A 623 -26.92 21.95 34.71
N ASP A 624 -27.03 20.79 34.08
CA ASP A 624 -26.82 19.49 34.70
C ASP A 624 -25.33 19.08 34.72
N ALA A 625 -24.96 18.21 35.66
CA ALA A 625 -23.58 17.71 35.81
C ALA A 625 -23.52 16.19 35.79
N TYR A 626 -22.73 15.65 34.85
CA TYR A 626 -22.49 14.23 34.64
C TYR A 626 -21.03 13.93 34.99
N TYR A 627 -20.79 13.26 36.12
CA TYR A 627 -19.43 13.12 36.67
C TYR A 627 -19.16 11.82 37.43
N THR A 628 -17.86 11.57 37.69
CA THR A 628 -17.38 10.54 38.62
C THR A 628 -17.04 11.15 39.98
N THR A 629 -16.38 12.32 39.99
CA THR A 629 -16.05 13.06 41.22
C THR A 629 -16.39 14.55 41.11
N ILE A 630 -16.85 15.15 42.22
CA ILE A 630 -17.12 16.59 42.32
C ILE A 630 -16.69 17.09 43.70
N ASP A 631 -16.09 18.29 43.77
CA ASP A 631 -15.78 18.92 45.06
C ASP A 631 -17.02 19.58 45.70
N SER A 632 -16.96 19.82 47.00
CA SER A 632 -18.09 20.34 47.77
C SER A 632 -18.57 21.72 47.32
N SER A 633 -17.67 22.59 46.84
CA SER A 633 -18.03 23.95 46.39
C SER A 633 -18.87 23.88 45.13
N SER A 634 -18.42 23.12 44.15
CA SER A 634 -19.12 22.93 42.88
C SER A 634 -20.46 22.24 43.06
N LEU A 635 -20.55 21.22 43.92
CA LEU A 635 -21.81 20.55 44.22
C LEU A 635 -22.80 21.48 44.93
N THR A 636 -22.33 22.35 45.83
CA THR A 636 -23.19 23.34 46.51
C THR A 636 -23.76 24.34 45.51
N PHE A 637 -22.94 24.83 44.58
CA PHE A 637 -23.39 25.75 43.54
C PHE A 637 -24.40 25.09 42.58
N LEU A 638 -24.13 23.86 42.13
CA LEU A 638 -25.04 23.10 41.24
C LEU A 638 -26.45 22.96 41.83
N ASN A 639 -26.55 22.67 43.13
CA ASN A 639 -27.83 22.49 43.83
C ASN A 639 -28.55 23.81 44.17
N GLY A 640 -27.86 24.94 44.10
CA GLY A 640 -28.39 26.26 44.44
C GLY A 640 -27.72 27.36 43.64
N PRO A 641 -27.93 27.41 42.31
CA PRO A 641 -27.21 28.35 41.45
C PRO A 641 -27.65 29.78 41.71
N GLY A 642 -26.73 30.71 41.44
CA GLY A 642 -26.97 32.15 41.52
C GLY A 642 -26.21 32.87 40.41
N SER A 643 -26.07 34.20 40.54
CA SER A 643 -25.21 34.95 39.61
C SER A 643 -23.80 34.33 39.55
N PRO A 644 -23.24 34.04 38.36
CA PRO A 644 -23.58 34.62 37.04
C PRO A 644 -24.52 33.79 36.14
N CYS A 645 -25.23 32.78 36.67
CA CYS A 645 -26.13 31.96 35.86
C CYS A 645 -27.28 32.79 35.23
N PRO A 646 -27.84 32.37 34.09
CA PRO A 646 -29.03 33.00 33.53
C PRO A 646 -30.23 32.90 34.50
N THR A 647 -31.02 33.96 34.64
CA THR A 647 -32.27 33.94 35.42
C THR A 647 -33.43 33.39 34.58
N PRO A 648 -34.35 32.58 35.15
CA PRO A 648 -34.42 32.16 36.55
C PRO A 648 -33.39 31.09 36.93
N TYR A 649 -32.82 31.18 38.14
CA TYR A 649 -31.86 30.20 38.63
C TYR A 649 -32.58 28.87 38.91
N THR A 650 -32.22 27.83 38.16
CA THR A 650 -32.80 26.48 38.29
C THR A 650 -31.71 25.54 38.77
N PRO A 651 -31.89 24.80 39.88
CA PRO A 651 -30.92 23.79 40.32
C PRO A 651 -30.67 22.74 39.24
N GLY A 652 -29.40 22.39 39.03
CA GLY A 652 -29.00 21.31 38.14
C GLY A 652 -29.09 19.94 38.82
N THR A 653 -29.19 18.89 38.01
CA THR A 653 -29.20 17.49 38.45
C THR A 653 -27.78 16.92 38.43
N ALA A 654 -27.40 16.20 39.49
CA ALA A 654 -26.13 15.49 39.58
C ALA A 654 -26.27 14.01 39.18
N TYR A 655 -25.57 13.59 38.13
CA TYR A 655 -25.54 12.21 37.63
C TYR A 655 -24.19 11.55 37.95
N THR A 656 -24.18 10.56 38.85
CA THR A 656 -22.96 9.81 39.27
C THR A 656 -23.28 8.37 39.71
N PRO A 657 -22.43 7.37 39.39
CA PRO A 657 -21.28 7.47 38.49
C PRO A 657 -21.74 7.57 37.02
N TYR A 658 -21.23 8.56 36.29
CA TYR A 658 -21.43 8.69 34.86
C TYR A 658 -20.26 8.05 34.11
N ALA A 659 -20.55 7.32 33.03
CA ALA A 659 -19.49 6.81 32.15
C ALA A 659 -18.89 7.99 31.38
N ASP A 660 -17.58 8.18 31.49
CA ASP A 660 -16.94 9.35 30.90
C ASP A 660 -17.12 9.41 29.37
N PRO A 661 -17.24 10.62 28.78
CA PRO A 661 -17.25 10.79 27.34
C PRO A 661 -16.00 10.18 26.67
N PRO A 662 -16.13 9.58 25.47
CA PRO A 662 -14.99 9.03 24.73
C PRO A 662 -14.11 10.14 24.15
N SER A 663 -12.82 9.91 23.83
CA SER A 663 -12.03 10.92 23.09
C SER A 663 -12.56 11.10 21.67
N VAL A 664 -12.55 12.34 21.16
CA VAL A 664 -13.02 12.67 19.79
C VAL A 664 -11.82 13.08 18.93
N PRO A 665 -11.57 12.39 17.80
CA PRO A 665 -10.44 12.71 16.93
C PRO A 665 -10.56 14.13 16.34
N MET A 666 -9.43 14.71 15.97
CA MET A 666 -9.38 16.05 15.37
C MET A 666 -10.18 16.08 14.05
N ALA A 667 -10.91 17.18 13.82
CA ALA A 667 -11.90 17.30 12.74
C ALA A 667 -11.33 17.19 11.32
N ILE A 668 -10.03 17.47 11.12
CA ILE A 668 -9.37 17.40 9.80
C ILE A 668 -8.29 16.31 9.81
N SER A 669 -8.40 15.35 8.90
CA SER A 669 -7.41 14.27 8.77
C SER A 669 -6.16 14.71 8.00
N GLN A 670 -5.03 14.01 8.21
CA GLN A 670 -3.81 14.26 7.44
C GLN A 670 -4.04 14.09 5.93
N ALA A 671 -4.88 13.12 5.53
CA ALA A 671 -5.22 12.92 4.12
C ALA A 671 -5.93 14.13 3.49
N ASN A 672 -6.73 14.89 4.27
CA ASN A 672 -7.32 16.14 3.78
C ASN A 672 -6.26 17.23 3.59
N ILE A 673 -5.31 17.34 4.53
CA ILE A 673 -4.20 18.30 4.44
C ILE A 673 -3.37 18.01 3.17
N ASP A 674 -2.95 16.76 2.97
CA ASP A 674 -2.17 16.34 1.82
C ASP A 674 -2.89 16.64 0.48
N SER A 675 -4.22 16.45 0.44
CA SER A 675 -5.07 16.77 -0.72
C SER A 675 -5.08 18.27 -1.04
N TRP A 676 -5.17 19.13 -0.02
CA TRP A 676 -5.15 20.57 -0.20
C TRP A 676 -3.78 21.10 -0.56
N GLU A 677 -2.71 20.52 -0.02
CA GLU A 677 -1.33 20.83 -0.40
C GLU A 677 -1.04 20.46 -1.86
N ALA A 678 -1.52 19.29 -2.30
CA ALA A 678 -1.43 18.89 -3.70
C ALA A 678 -2.18 19.88 -4.61
N SER A 679 -3.37 20.33 -4.19
CA SER A 679 -4.15 21.34 -4.91
C SER A 679 -3.43 22.70 -4.98
N ALA A 680 -2.81 23.13 -3.88
CA ALA A 680 -2.00 24.34 -3.82
C ALA A 680 -0.77 24.25 -4.74
N ALA A 681 -0.04 23.13 -4.70
CA ALA A 681 1.12 22.89 -5.54
C ALA A 681 0.77 22.84 -7.04
N ALA A 682 -0.39 22.30 -7.40
CA ALA A 682 -0.89 22.28 -8.77
C ALA A 682 -1.17 23.69 -9.34
N GLY A 683 -1.46 24.67 -8.48
CA GLY A 683 -1.65 26.07 -8.86
C GLY A 683 -0.35 26.84 -9.15
N GLY A 684 0.80 26.23 -8.89
CA GLY A 684 2.13 26.81 -9.13
C GLY A 684 2.96 26.91 -7.85
N THR A 685 4.24 27.27 -8.00
CA THR A 685 5.17 27.42 -6.87
C THR A 685 5.86 28.78 -6.89
N ILE A 686 5.89 29.44 -5.73
CA ILE A 686 6.64 30.67 -5.46
C ILE A 686 7.79 30.33 -4.50
N ALA A 687 8.97 30.90 -4.76
CA ALA A 687 10.11 30.76 -3.86
C ALA A 687 9.93 31.66 -2.63
N GLY A 688 10.12 31.11 -1.43
CA GLY A 688 10.11 31.87 -0.17
C GLY A 688 11.51 32.36 0.25
N PRO A 689 11.60 33.26 1.26
CA PRO A 689 10.48 33.94 1.92
C PRO A 689 9.77 34.93 0.98
N TYR A 690 8.45 35.01 1.07
CA TYR A 690 7.63 35.82 0.15
C TYR A 690 6.85 36.91 0.89
N SER A 691 7.02 38.16 0.45
CA SER A 691 6.30 39.34 0.95
C SER A 691 5.53 40.01 -0.19
N PRO A 692 4.25 39.65 -0.43
CA PRO A 692 3.49 40.18 -1.54
C PRO A 692 3.16 41.68 -1.37
N PRO A 693 3.05 42.45 -2.46
CA PRO A 693 2.50 43.82 -2.45
C PRO A 693 1.03 43.88 -2.00
N ASP A 694 0.57 45.04 -1.54
CA ASP A 694 -0.84 45.30 -1.24
C ASP A 694 -1.75 45.03 -2.46
N GLY A 695 -2.91 44.43 -2.23
CA GLY A 695 -3.88 44.03 -3.26
C GLY A 695 -3.59 42.68 -3.92
N THR A 696 -2.51 41.99 -3.55
CA THR A 696 -2.15 40.70 -4.17
C THR A 696 -3.21 39.63 -3.91
N THR A 697 -3.53 38.86 -4.95
CA THR A 697 -4.32 37.63 -4.86
C THR A 697 -3.39 36.41 -4.77
N LEU A 698 -3.59 35.56 -3.77
CA LEU A 698 -2.86 34.33 -3.53
C LEU A 698 -3.78 33.11 -3.70
N GLY A 699 -3.23 31.98 -4.10
CA GLY A 699 -3.97 30.71 -4.17
C GLY A 699 -4.71 30.48 -5.49
N PRO A 700 -4.76 29.22 -5.99
CA PRO A 700 -4.02 28.06 -5.50
C PRO A 700 -2.51 28.22 -5.72
N VAL A 701 -1.67 28.05 -4.69
CA VAL A 701 -0.21 28.21 -4.83
C VAL A 701 0.57 27.56 -3.67
N LYS A 702 1.73 26.98 -3.97
CA LYS A 702 2.75 26.57 -2.98
C LYS A 702 3.84 27.64 -2.81
N ILE A 703 4.22 27.94 -1.58
CA ILE A 703 5.33 28.83 -1.22
C ILE A 703 6.38 27.99 -0.49
N THR A 704 7.63 27.95 -0.97
CA THR A 704 8.69 27.06 -0.45
C THR A 704 9.49 27.64 0.72
N GLY A 705 8.90 28.58 1.46
CA GLY A 705 9.47 29.25 2.63
C GLY A 705 8.44 30.18 3.27
N ASP A 706 8.85 31.01 4.23
CA ASP A 706 7.93 31.84 5.03
C ASP A 706 7.07 32.81 4.18
N LEU A 707 5.81 33.02 4.55
CA LEU A 707 4.90 34.02 3.97
C LEU A 707 4.71 35.20 4.93
N ASN A 708 5.03 36.40 4.44
CA ASN A 708 5.11 37.61 5.25
C ASN A 708 4.16 38.70 4.72
N LEU A 709 2.96 38.80 5.29
CA LEU A 709 1.98 39.85 4.99
C LEU A 709 2.24 41.06 5.90
N THR A 710 3.32 41.80 5.64
CA THR A 710 3.91 42.79 6.58
C THR A 710 3.49 44.24 6.37
N THR A 711 2.72 44.55 5.33
CA THR A 711 2.31 45.93 5.06
C THR A 711 1.10 46.31 5.95
N ASN A 712 1.32 47.15 6.97
CA ASN A 712 0.27 47.60 7.89
C ASN A 712 -0.95 48.16 7.14
N GLY A 713 -2.13 47.60 7.39
CA GLY A 713 -3.38 48.04 6.76
C GLY A 713 -3.64 47.50 5.34
N ALA A 714 -2.72 46.73 4.75
CA ALA A 714 -2.88 46.17 3.41
C ALA A 714 -4.02 45.14 3.32
N THR A 715 -4.54 44.94 2.11
CA THR A 715 -5.57 43.95 1.79
C THR A 715 -5.01 42.91 0.85
N TYR A 716 -5.08 41.64 1.22
CA TYR A 716 -4.70 40.50 0.39
C TYR A 716 -5.92 39.64 0.12
N TYR A 717 -6.00 39.08 -1.09
CA TYR A 717 -7.11 38.23 -1.51
C TYR A 717 -6.69 36.77 -1.57
N ILE A 718 -7.53 35.86 -1.11
CA ILE A 718 -7.31 34.41 -1.25
C ILE A 718 -8.27 33.89 -2.34
N ASN A 719 -7.75 33.16 -3.32
CA ASN A 719 -8.50 32.63 -4.46
C ASN A 719 -8.30 31.11 -4.66
N GLY A 720 -7.89 30.41 -3.60
CA GLY A 720 -7.69 28.97 -3.55
C GLY A 720 -6.74 28.58 -2.41
N PRO A 721 -6.45 27.28 -2.26
CA PRO A 721 -5.54 26.76 -1.24
C PRO A 721 -4.14 27.38 -1.33
N VAL A 722 -3.64 27.93 -0.22
CA VAL A 722 -2.27 28.43 -0.14
C VAL A 722 -1.48 27.51 0.79
N TRP A 723 -0.44 26.86 0.28
CA TRP A 723 0.46 26.05 1.10
C TRP A 723 1.79 26.76 1.29
N VAL A 724 2.18 26.98 2.54
CA VAL A 724 3.44 27.62 2.94
C VAL A 724 4.31 26.59 3.64
N VAL A 725 5.44 26.25 3.03
CA VAL A 725 6.49 25.39 3.62
C VAL A 725 7.36 26.23 4.55
N GLY A 726 6.76 26.72 5.63
CA GLY A 726 7.39 27.69 6.53
C GLY A 726 6.36 28.39 7.40
N ASP A 727 6.79 29.48 8.05
CA ASP A 727 5.94 30.24 8.96
C ASP A 727 5.11 31.29 8.21
N ILE A 728 3.93 31.62 8.73
CA ILE A 728 3.05 32.66 8.19
C ILE A 728 2.95 33.81 9.19
N THR A 729 3.29 35.02 8.76
CA THR A 729 3.14 36.24 9.55
C THR A 729 2.12 37.17 8.90
N VAL A 730 1.07 37.52 9.65
CA VAL A 730 0.06 38.52 9.26
C VAL A 730 0.18 39.72 10.19
N ASP A 731 0.73 40.82 9.67
CA ASP A 731 1.07 42.00 10.47
C ASP A 731 -0.16 42.90 10.75
N ASN A 732 0.05 43.95 11.53
CA ASN A 732 -1.01 44.76 12.12
C ASN A 732 -1.98 45.32 11.07
N ASN A 733 -3.28 45.32 11.40
CA ASN A 733 -4.39 45.85 10.62
C ASN A 733 -4.54 45.30 9.18
N VAL A 734 -3.83 44.22 8.84
CA VAL A 734 -3.95 43.56 7.54
C VAL A 734 -5.34 42.97 7.37
N LYS A 735 -5.90 43.04 6.16
CA LYS A 735 -7.12 42.34 5.77
C LYS A 735 -6.77 41.17 4.86
N VAL A 736 -7.22 39.98 5.20
CA VAL A 736 -7.14 38.79 4.34
C VAL A 736 -8.57 38.44 3.94
N VAL A 737 -8.89 38.58 2.65
CA VAL A 737 -10.27 38.53 2.16
C VAL A 737 -10.43 37.40 1.16
N LEU A 738 -11.42 36.53 1.38
CA LEU A 738 -11.75 35.49 0.41
C LEU A 738 -12.34 36.13 -0.85
N SER A 739 -11.90 35.68 -2.02
CA SER A 739 -12.34 36.26 -3.28
C SER A 739 -13.87 36.13 -3.46
N PRO A 740 -14.59 37.17 -3.93
CA PRO A 740 -16.05 37.15 -4.02
C PRO A 740 -16.65 36.00 -4.84
N GLY A 741 -15.88 35.47 -5.79
CA GLY A 741 -16.30 34.34 -6.64
C GLY A 741 -16.59 33.04 -5.89
N PHE A 742 -16.16 32.90 -4.63
CA PHE A 742 -16.42 31.70 -3.83
C PHE A 742 -17.89 31.55 -3.40
N GLY A 743 -18.67 32.64 -3.31
CA GLY A 743 -20.04 32.54 -2.82
C GLY A 743 -20.09 31.88 -1.44
N VAL A 744 -20.74 30.74 -1.30
CA VAL A 744 -20.85 29.99 -0.03
C VAL A 744 -19.67 29.07 0.25
N LEU A 745 -18.74 28.91 -0.70
CA LEU A 745 -17.59 27.98 -0.56
C LEU A 745 -16.48 28.60 0.29
N SER A 746 -15.73 27.74 0.97
CA SER A 746 -14.59 28.12 1.82
C SER A 746 -13.26 27.65 1.23
N THR A 747 -12.14 28.15 1.75
CA THR A 747 -10.80 27.69 1.36
C THR A 747 -9.82 27.76 2.54
N MET A 748 -8.57 27.34 2.34
CA MET A 748 -7.57 27.25 3.42
C MET A 748 -6.23 27.89 3.07
N VAL A 749 -5.55 28.34 4.12
CA VAL A 749 -4.16 28.78 4.14
C VAL A 749 -3.43 27.87 5.13
N ILE A 750 -2.48 27.09 4.63
CA ILE A 750 -1.78 26.01 5.33
C ILE A 750 -0.33 26.44 5.59
N ALA A 751 0.11 26.36 6.84
CA ALA A 751 1.50 26.43 7.24
C ALA A 751 1.94 25.01 7.65
N ASP A 752 2.68 24.34 6.76
CA ASP A 752 3.18 22.99 6.99
C ASP A 752 4.55 22.80 6.34
N ASP A 753 5.54 22.43 7.15
CA ASP A 753 6.84 21.95 6.70
C ASP A 753 7.07 20.54 7.28
N PRO A 754 6.68 19.49 6.52
CA PRO A 754 6.86 18.10 6.97
C PRO A 754 8.31 17.71 7.24
N ALA A 755 9.29 18.44 6.70
CA ALA A 755 10.70 18.20 6.97
C ALA A 755 11.15 18.79 8.31
N ASN A 756 10.49 19.84 8.80
CA ASN A 756 10.86 20.56 10.03
C ASN A 756 9.67 20.86 10.97
N PRO A 757 8.81 19.87 11.30
CA PRO A 757 7.50 20.10 11.92
C PRO A 757 7.54 20.65 13.35
N THR A 758 8.70 20.65 14.01
CA THR A 758 8.90 21.20 15.36
C THR A 758 9.50 22.60 15.37
N THR A 759 9.92 23.12 14.22
CA THR A 759 10.58 24.44 14.10
C THR A 759 9.95 25.35 13.06
N LYS A 760 9.12 24.82 12.16
CA LYS A 760 8.44 25.54 11.08
C LYS A 760 6.97 25.14 10.95
N GLY A 761 6.18 26.05 10.40
CA GLY A 761 4.72 25.88 10.21
C GLY A 761 3.89 26.69 11.21
N ALA A 762 4.48 27.65 11.92
CA ALA A 762 3.76 28.49 12.88
C ALA A 762 3.04 29.65 12.17
N ILE A 763 1.90 30.08 12.71
CA ILE A 763 1.09 31.19 12.21
C ILE A 763 1.00 32.29 13.27
N SER A 764 1.41 33.50 12.92
CA SER A 764 1.33 34.67 13.79
C SER A 764 0.40 35.72 13.20
N VAL A 765 -0.69 36.02 13.91
CA VAL A 765 -1.67 37.04 13.53
C VAL A 765 -1.57 38.21 14.52
N GLN A 766 -1.13 39.36 14.02
CA GLN A 766 -0.88 40.56 14.82
C GLN A 766 -2.16 41.38 15.03
N ASN A 767 -2.02 42.57 15.65
CA ASN A 767 -3.18 43.32 16.15
C ASN A 767 -4.05 43.88 15.02
N GLY A 768 -5.37 43.83 15.18
CA GLY A 768 -6.34 44.48 14.29
C GLY A 768 -6.54 43.78 12.94
N VAL A 769 -6.00 42.57 12.74
CA VAL A 769 -6.15 41.80 11.49
C VAL A 769 -7.61 41.40 11.25
N LYS A 770 -8.07 41.47 9.99
CA LYS A 770 -9.42 41.05 9.59
C LYS A 770 -9.37 39.94 8.56
N ILE A 771 -9.89 38.76 8.88
CA ILE A 771 -9.95 37.61 7.97
C ILE A 771 -11.40 37.36 7.55
N CYS A 772 -11.76 37.78 6.34
CA CYS A 772 -13.14 37.85 5.91
C CYS A 772 -13.47 36.77 4.87
N GLY A 773 -14.69 36.22 4.95
CA GLY A 773 -15.28 35.38 3.91
C GLY A 773 -15.59 36.15 2.61
N SER A 774 -16.23 35.48 1.66
CA SER A 774 -16.44 36.01 0.30
C SER A 774 -17.38 37.23 0.24
N ALA A 775 -18.16 37.45 1.30
CA ALA A 775 -18.95 38.67 1.50
C ALA A 775 -18.08 39.93 1.66
N GLY A 776 -16.79 39.77 1.93
CA GLY A 776 -15.80 40.84 1.92
C GLY A 776 -15.67 41.63 3.23
N TYR A 777 -14.88 42.69 3.16
CA TYR A 777 -14.57 43.61 4.25
C TYR A 777 -15.32 44.95 4.09
N ASN A 778 -15.86 45.49 5.18
CA ASN A 778 -16.57 46.77 5.20
C ASN A 778 -15.72 47.86 5.86
N ALA A 779 -15.21 48.77 5.03
CA ALA A 779 -14.41 49.90 5.50
C ALA A 779 -15.18 50.90 6.37
N GLY A 780 -16.52 50.99 6.22
CA GLY A 780 -17.36 51.92 6.99
C GLY A 780 -17.58 51.48 8.44
N THR A 781 -17.56 50.17 8.70
CA THR A 781 -17.72 49.60 10.05
C THR A 781 -16.42 49.01 10.62
N ASN A 782 -15.34 48.99 9.83
CA ASN A 782 -14.05 48.37 10.16
C ASN A 782 -14.19 46.89 10.58
N GLN A 783 -15.09 46.16 9.91
CA GLN A 783 -15.46 44.78 10.22
C GLN A 783 -15.61 43.94 8.95
N CYS A 784 -15.48 42.62 9.07
CA CYS A 784 -15.90 41.72 8.01
C CYS A 784 -17.43 41.81 7.86
N ASN A 785 -17.92 41.73 6.62
CA ASN A 785 -19.36 41.57 6.39
C ASN A 785 -19.84 40.24 6.99
N PRO A 786 -21.11 40.14 7.43
CA PRO A 786 -21.69 38.88 7.90
C PRO A 786 -21.45 37.76 6.90
N SER A 787 -20.99 36.61 7.38
CA SER A 787 -20.68 35.47 6.52
C SER A 787 -21.92 35.01 5.76
N ASN A 788 -21.75 34.66 4.48
CA ASN A 788 -22.75 33.97 3.66
C ASN A 788 -22.55 32.44 3.71
N GLY A 789 -21.84 31.91 4.70
CA GLY A 789 -21.43 30.51 4.81
C GLY A 789 -20.00 30.23 4.34
N SER A 790 -19.27 31.24 3.88
CA SER A 790 -17.87 31.12 3.44
C SER A 790 -16.85 31.65 4.44
N TYR A 791 -15.74 30.95 4.57
CA TYR A 791 -14.67 31.27 5.51
C TYR A 791 -13.29 30.93 4.92
N ILE A 792 -12.25 31.51 5.52
CA ILE A 792 -10.87 31.06 5.32
C ILE A 792 -10.48 30.27 6.57
N MET A 793 -9.93 29.08 6.39
CA MET A 793 -9.31 28.33 7.47
C MET A 793 -7.80 28.56 7.47
N PHE A 794 -7.25 28.99 8.60
CA PHE A 794 -5.81 29.03 8.83
C PHE A 794 -5.41 27.75 9.56
N LEU A 795 -4.61 26.92 8.89
CA LEU A 795 -4.23 25.60 9.35
C LEU A 795 -2.72 25.53 9.61
N SER A 796 -2.34 25.06 10.79
CA SER A 796 -0.94 24.81 11.17
C SER A 796 -0.74 23.35 11.58
N THR A 797 0.36 22.75 11.12
CA THR A 797 0.83 21.42 11.55
C THR A 797 1.96 21.47 12.58
N TYR A 798 2.34 22.68 13.01
CA TYR A 798 3.45 22.89 13.93
C TYR A 798 3.27 22.10 15.24
N SER A 799 4.28 21.32 15.58
CA SER A 799 4.31 20.40 16.73
C SER A 799 5.40 20.76 17.75
N GLY A 800 6.05 21.91 17.57
CA GLY A 800 7.07 22.40 18.49
C GLY A 800 6.50 22.94 19.81
N SER A 801 7.37 23.36 20.72
CA SER A 801 6.98 23.82 22.06
C SER A 801 6.37 25.22 22.10
N GLY A 802 6.38 25.94 20.98
CA GLY A 802 5.80 27.28 20.84
C GLY A 802 4.31 27.25 20.50
N ASN A 803 3.75 28.42 20.17
CA ASN A 803 2.38 28.53 19.68
C ASN A 803 2.35 28.16 18.20
N ALA A 804 1.52 27.17 17.83
CA ALA A 804 1.23 26.85 16.43
C ALA A 804 0.48 27.99 15.76
N ILE A 805 -0.47 28.60 16.48
CA ILE A 805 -1.19 29.79 16.04
C ILE A 805 -1.25 30.78 17.21
N ALA A 806 -0.88 32.04 16.98
CA ALA A 806 -1.01 33.11 17.95
C ALA A 806 -1.85 34.26 17.39
N LEU A 807 -2.96 34.59 18.05
CA LEU A 807 -3.89 35.67 17.69
C LEU A 807 -3.74 36.83 18.69
N LYS A 808 -3.36 38.00 18.19
CA LYS A 808 -3.15 39.22 19.00
C LYS A 808 -4.33 40.20 18.88
N ASN A 809 -4.29 41.27 19.66
CA ASN A 809 -5.42 42.14 19.99
C ASN A 809 -6.30 42.60 18.81
N ASN A 810 -7.63 42.63 18.97
CA ASN A 810 -8.60 43.11 17.97
C ASN A 810 -8.58 42.38 16.60
N SER A 811 -7.90 41.24 16.48
CA SER A 811 -8.01 40.40 15.29
C SER A 811 -9.39 39.74 15.23
N ASP A 812 -10.00 39.64 14.04
CA ASP A 812 -11.35 39.08 13.88
C ASP A 812 -11.49 38.29 12.58
N GLY A 813 -12.31 37.25 12.64
CA GLY A 813 -12.68 36.39 11.51
C GLY A 813 -11.73 35.20 11.30
N ALA A 814 -12.27 34.15 10.64
CA ALA A 814 -11.66 32.84 10.33
C ALA A 814 -12.00 31.66 11.25
N ILE A 815 -11.69 30.48 10.71
CA ILE A 815 -11.56 29.19 11.38
C ILE A 815 -10.05 28.98 11.61
N PHE A 816 -9.65 28.61 12.83
CA PHE A 816 -8.25 28.31 13.14
C PHE A 816 -8.09 26.86 13.54
N TYR A 817 -7.15 26.17 12.89
CA TYR A 817 -6.91 24.75 13.10
C TYR A 817 -5.43 24.46 13.37
N ALA A 818 -5.11 23.79 14.48
CA ALA A 818 -3.77 23.32 14.79
C ALA A 818 -3.81 21.81 15.08
N SER A 819 -3.19 21.00 14.21
CA SER A 819 -3.26 19.52 14.34
C SER A 819 -2.51 18.98 15.56
N ALA A 820 -1.41 19.64 15.96
CA ALA A 820 -0.49 19.13 16.99
C ALA A 820 -0.04 20.16 18.04
N GLY A 821 -0.13 21.47 17.76
CA GLY A 821 0.38 22.52 18.64
C GLY A 821 -0.68 23.38 19.34
N LYS A 822 -0.22 24.33 20.17
CA LYS A 822 -1.08 25.24 20.96
C LYS A 822 -1.58 26.41 20.12
N ILE A 823 -2.87 26.74 20.24
CA ILE A 823 -3.45 28.00 19.76
C ILE A 823 -3.59 28.97 20.93
N GLU A 824 -2.99 30.14 20.82
CA GLU A 824 -3.07 31.21 21.81
C GLU A 824 -3.92 32.36 21.26
N VAL A 825 -4.90 32.82 22.05
CA VAL A 825 -5.76 33.97 21.72
C VAL A 825 -5.67 34.99 22.83
N GLU A 826 -5.22 36.20 22.47
CA GLU A 826 -4.98 37.28 23.43
C GLU A 826 -5.92 38.48 23.24
N GLN A 827 -6.20 39.15 24.34
CA GLN A 827 -6.85 40.46 24.38
C GLN A 827 -8.28 40.40 23.81
N THR A 828 -8.71 41.32 22.96
CA THR A 828 -10.08 41.28 22.39
C THR A 828 -10.17 40.52 21.06
N ALA A 829 -9.19 39.66 20.76
CA ALA A 829 -9.21 38.84 19.55
C ALA A 829 -10.41 37.88 19.55
N SER A 830 -11.00 37.69 18.37
CA SER A 830 -12.12 36.79 18.13
C SER A 830 -11.90 35.83 16.97
N ALA A 831 -12.47 34.63 17.11
CA ALA A 831 -12.50 33.60 16.07
C ALA A 831 -13.92 33.05 15.93
N LYS A 832 -14.25 32.52 14.74
CA LYS A 832 -15.54 31.87 14.46
C LYS A 832 -15.56 30.42 14.93
N GLN A 833 -14.41 29.77 14.89
CA GLN A 833 -14.21 28.40 15.34
C GLN A 833 -12.72 28.17 15.59
N ILE A 834 -12.41 27.40 16.64
CA ILE A 834 -11.03 26.98 16.92
C ILE A 834 -10.99 25.47 17.16
N THR A 835 -10.09 24.79 16.46
CA THR A 835 -9.69 23.42 16.76
C THR A 835 -8.19 23.36 16.99
N GLY A 836 -7.74 22.87 18.14
CA GLY A 836 -6.30 22.85 18.46
C GLY A 836 -5.93 21.70 19.39
N TYR A 837 -4.68 21.21 19.33
CA TYR A 837 -4.19 20.23 20.31
C TYR A 837 -4.28 20.78 21.74
N ALA A 838 -3.94 22.06 21.92
CA ALA A 838 -4.16 22.84 23.14
C ALA A 838 -4.69 24.24 22.76
N VAL A 839 -5.51 24.84 23.63
CA VAL A 839 -6.03 26.20 23.41
C VAL A 839 -5.84 27.03 24.68
N GLU A 840 -5.34 28.25 24.54
CA GLU A 840 -5.15 29.20 25.64
C GLU A 840 -5.82 30.54 25.31
N LEU A 841 -6.70 31.01 26.19
CA LEU A 841 -7.45 32.26 26.04
C LEU A 841 -7.11 33.24 27.16
N GLU A 842 -6.60 34.42 26.81
CA GLU A 842 -6.12 35.41 27.79
C GLU A 842 -6.65 36.83 27.56
N ASN A 843 -6.61 37.67 28.60
CA ASN A 843 -6.86 39.11 28.53
C ASN A 843 -8.21 39.53 27.89
N ASN A 844 -9.33 38.85 28.20
CA ASN A 844 -10.68 39.10 27.64
C ASN A 844 -10.92 38.51 26.23
N ALA A 845 -10.13 37.51 25.82
CA ALA A 845 -10.31 36.83 24.53
C ALA A 845 -11.69 36.19 24.44
N SER A 846 -12.32 36.27 23.26
CA SER A 846 -13.68 35.78 23.06
C SER A 846 -13.79 34.94 21.80
N ILE A 847 -14.20 33.69 21.93
CA ILE A 847 -14.56 32.84 20.78
C ILE A 847 -16.08 32.88 20.64
N THR A 848 -16.58 33.10 19.42
CA THR A 848 -18.02 33.09 19.16
C THR A 848 -18.32 32.17 18.00
N TYR A 849 -18.92 31.02 18.33
CA TYR A 849 -19.34 30.04 17.35
C TYR A 849 -20.50 30.56 16.51
N GLU A 850 -20.38 30.46 15.19
CA GLU A 850 -21.47 30.79 14.26
C GLU A 850 -22.23 29.51 13.86
N SER A 851 -23.55 29.55 13.96
CA SER A 851 -24.41 28.45 13.52
C SER A 851 -24.28 28.23 12.01
N GLY A 852 -24.02 26.98 11.59
CA GLY A 852 -23.85 26.62 10.18
C GLY A 852 -22.43 26.20 9.75
N LEU A 853 -21.50 26.02 10.69
CA LEU A 853 -20.16 25.46 10.43
C LEU A 853 -20.10 23.93 10.34
N GLN A 854 -21.22 23.25 10.59
CA GLN A 854 -21.39 21.81 10.31
C GLN A 854 -21.61 21.61 8.80
N GLY A 855 -20.86 20.70 8.18
CA GLY A 855 -20.93 20.45 6.74
C GLY A 855 -20.36 21.56 5.86
N ILE A 856 -19.32 22.28 6.32
CA ILE A 856 -18.69 23.34 5.54
C ILE A 856 -17.90 22.75 4.37
N ASN A 857 -18.10 23.31 3.17
CA ASN A 857 -17.45 22.84 1.95
C ASN A 857 -16.19 23.66 1.65
N PHE A 858 -15.03 23.00 1.72
CA PHE A 858 -13.77 23.58 1.29
C PHE A 858 -13.50 23.26 -0.18
N SER A 859 -13.13 24.29 -0.95
CA SER A 859 -12.91 24.21 -2.39
C SER A 859 -11.52 24.70 -2.78
N ALA A 860 -10.97 24.08 -3.84
CA ALA A 860 -9.73 24.49 -4.47
C ALA A 860 -9.85 25.82 -5.27
N GLY A 861 -11.07 26.31 -5.51
CA GLY A 861 -11.30 27.57 -6.25
C GLY A 861 -12.78 27.99 -6.35
N PRO A 862 -13.08 29.17 -6.93
CA PRO A 862 -14.43 29.74 -7.03
C PRO A 862 -15.45 28.86 -7.78
N SER A 863 -14.98 28.03 -8.71
CA SER A 863 -15.81 27.15 -9.54
C SER A 863 -15.81 25.68 -9.08
N ALA A 864 -15.04 25.34 -8.05
CA ALA A 864 -14.68 23.99 -7.60
C ALA A 864 -14.09 23.08 -8.72
N GLY A 865 -13.16 22.18 -8.35
CA GLY A 865 -12.56 21.23 -9.29
C GLY A 865 -13.52 20.09 -9.64
N TRP A 866 -13.38 19.44 -10.80
CA TRP A 866 -14.19 18.26 -11.16
C TRP A 866 -13.33 17.00 -11.21
N LYS A 867 -13.72 15.97 -10.44
CA LYS A 867 -13.11 14.64 -10.45
C LYS A 867 -13.88 13.73 -11.41
N ILE A 868 -13.15 12.95 -12.21
CA ILE A 868 -13.73 11.90 -13.05
C ILE A 868 -13.92 10.66 -12.17
N GLU A 869 -15.14 10.16 -12.02
CA GLU A 869 -15.41 8.97 -11.19
C GLU A 869 -15.17 7.67 -11.95
N HIS A 870 -15.62 7.60 -13.20
CA HIS A 870 -15.48 6.41 -14.03
C HIS A 870 -15.67 6.73 -15.51
N TRP A 871 -15.20 5.82 -16.36
CA TRP A 871 -15.38 5.83 -17.81
C TRP A 871 -15.98 4.51 -18.25
N LYS A 872 -17.06 4.54 -19.04
CA LYS A 872 -17.66 3.31 -19.57
C LYS A 872 -18.28 3.54 -20.95
N GLU A 873 -18.27 2.48 -21.75
CA GLU A 873 -19.12 2.37 -22.92
C GLU A 873 -20.55 2.01 -22.47
N VAL A 874 -21.57 2.64 -23.07
CA VAL A 874 -22.98 2.41 -22.73
C VAL A 874 -23.78 1.95 -23.96
N PRO A 875 -24.85 1.13 -23.79
CA PRO A 875 -25.67 0.64 -24.90
C PRO A 875 -26.41 1.72 -25.73
#